data_AF-A0AA91PGY0-F1
#
_entry.id   AF-A0AA91PGY0-F1
#
_cell.length_a   1.000
_cell.length_b   1.000
_cell.length_c   1.000
_cell.angle_alpha   90.00
_cell.angle_beta   90.00
_cell.angle_gamma   90.00
#
_symmetry.space_group_name_H-M   'P 1'
#
loop_
_entity.id
_entity.type
_entity.pdbx_description
1 polymer ?
#
loop_
_entity_poly.entity_id
_entity_poly.type
_entity_poly.pdbx_seq_one_letter_code
_entity_poly.pdbx_strand_id
1 'polypeptide(L)'
;MAGGDQGQRGQRTEERQGPRQRRSGSARLRAEQPLLLVHPGARQGRAAEPDLPGGLPQQRRRRGVDARLGCRGVGVESTPEAGTAVSVLAGRPRRRPAGRRRGQPAVPAHPGGRQRLPAAQPRGPDVPRLRPVVAAERRRRERAADAERDHLSVSTRRAPRALVVPGLLIAAAALAPAAYLLLRAGFSVALLRSQLAAPTTVPLLWNTVWLLGAVCAGTATLGIGLAVLIARTTLPLPRLWTVLFTLPLGVPTFVGSYAWLAFFYEYLPASPLIFGLRGAAAVLTLTLFPYVFLPVLTALRRLDPAQEEAARALGHGPVAVFVRITLPQLRPAIGTGVLIIGLHVLAEFGAVEMLNYSTLTTAIVQRATVLGMPESARALAVVLAGGAILLLLFDRLLRGRPTPVRSGRGAARPPLRWTLGRATPLFVALSAAVTLAALAIPLWVTATGLLRRLGGAGGRMDWTALAAATTHTAQWAGAAALVATGCALPVTVLVVRYPGRLTLLIERATWIAHSLPGVIMALALVYLAVRFAYPLYQTSALLVAGYVILFLPLAIGAQQVGIAQAAPQFEELSRSLGKGPVRTFTRITVPLALPAIGVGALLVALDAGKELTTTLLLRPTGAHSLATALWATTEGEVLDFTAAAPYGAVLLGIGAVPAALLARSTLRADR
;
A
#
# COMPACT_ATOMS: atom_id res chain seq x y z
N MET A 1 45.85 -54.86 64.25
CA MET A 1 45.71 -54.01 65.46
C MET A 1 47.06 -53.92 66.12
N ALA A 2 47.43 -52.84 66.80
CA ALA A 2 46.82 -51.50 66.87
C ALA A 2 47.84 -50.36 67.21
N GLY A 3 48.49 -50.28 68.36
CA GLY A 3 48.61 -51.26 69.46
C GLY A 3 49.34 -52.53 69.01
N GLY A 4 50.35 -52.35 68.15
CA GLY A 4 50.94 -53.38 67.29
C GLY A 4 50.87 -52.98 65.80
N ASP A 5 51.93 -53.13 65.01
CA ASP A 5 53.29 -53.54 65.38
C ASP A 5 54.29 -53.15 64.28
N GLN A 6 55.54 -52.83 64.67
CA GLN A 6 56.79 -52.77 63.88
C GLN A 6 56.80 -52.05 62.48
N GLY A 7 57.97 -51.64 61.94
CA GLY A 7 59.30 -51.60 62.53
C GLY A 7 60.40 -51.15 61.54
N GLN A 8 61.18 -50.15 61.98
CA GLN A 8 62.65 -50.01 61.85
C GLN A 8 63.43 -50.22 60.51
N ARG A 9 64.37 -49.27 60.30
CA ARG A 9 65.63 -49.34 59.50
C ARG A 9 65.49 -49.33 57.96
N GLY A 10 66.37 -48.67 57.21
CA GLY A 10 67.45 -47.77 57.64
C GLY A 10 68.26 -47.11 56.51
N GLN A 11 68.92 -45.99 56.85
CA GLN A 11 70.28 -45.56 56.48
C GLN A 11 70.79 -45.79 55.03
N ARG A 12 71.06 -44.69 54.29
CA ARG A 12 72.42 -44.10 54.02
C ARG A 12 73.22 -44.82 52.90
N THR A 13 73.78 -44.14 51.89
CA THR A 13 73.66 -42.70 51.50
C THR A 13 73.61 -42.52 49.95
N GLU A 14 74.41 -41.77 49.15
CA GLU A 14 75.63 -40.93 49.34
C GLU A 14 75.76 -39.77 48.29
N GLU A 15 76.99 -39.48 47.86
CA GLU A 15 77.54 -38.32 47.12
C GLU A 15 77.50 -38.45 45.56
N ARG A 16 77.76 -37.44 44.69
CA ARG A 16 78.17 -36.01 44.82
C ARG A 16 77.92 -35.17 43.53
N GLN A 17 77.98 -33.83 43.70
CA GLN A 17 78.45 -32.78 42.75
C GLN A 17 77.68 -32.47 41.42
N GLY A 18 77.60 -31.16 41.09
CA GLY A 18 77.32 -30.59 39.75
C GLY A 18 78.60 -30.03 39.10
N PRO A 19 78.57 -29.03 38.15
CA PRO A 19 77.82 -27.77 38.31
C PRO A 19 77.32 -26.98 37.05
N ARG A 20 76.34 -26.08 37.27
CA ARG A 20 76.11 -24.70 36.74
C ARG A 20 76.40 -24.27 35.27
N GLN A 21 75.42 -23.52 34.72
CA GLN A 21 75.55 -22.31 33.83
C GLN A 21 76.01 -22.54 32.36
N ARG A 22 75.82 -21.70 31.31
CA ARG A 22 75.23 -20.36 30.94
C ARG A 22 75.06 -20.37 29.37
N ARG A 23 74.39 -19.49 28.59
CA ARG A 23 73.26 -18.49 28.69
C ARG A 23 72.94 -17.98 27.26
N SER A 24 71.70 -17.51 26.98
CA SER A 24 71.25 -16.84 25.72
C SER A 24 71.20 -17.72 24.44
N GLY A 25 70.45 -17.38 23.38
CA GLY A 25 69.43 -16.32 23.26
C GLY A 25 68.80 -16.18 21.85
N SER A 26 67.49 -15.89 21.82
CA SER A 26 66.69 -15.21 20.78
C SER A 26 67.08 -15.25 19.28
N ALA A 27 66.20 -15.83 18.45
CA ALA A 27 65.90 -15.37 17.09
C ALA A 27 64.42 -15.66 16.72
N ARG A 28 63.84 -14.93 15.75
CA ARG A 28 62.48 -15.11 15.18
C ARG A 28 62.57 -15.16 13.65
N LEU A 29 61.57 -15.80 12.99
CA LEU A 29 61.08 -15.72 11.59
C LEU A 29 60.61 -17.14 11.17
N ARG A 30 59.65 -17.41 10.26
CA ARG A 30 58.43 -16.70 9.77
C ARG A 30 57.66 -17.70 8.84
N ALA A 31 56.32 -17.59 8.79
CA ALA A 31 55.46 -17.92 7.63
C ALA A 31 55.15 -19.40 7.23
N GLU A 32 54.14 -19.50 6.34
CA GLU A 32 53.59 -20.61 5.55
C GLU A 32 52.78 -21.77 6.18
N GLN A 33 51.78 -22.21 5.41
CA GLN A 33 50.85 -23.34 5.64
C GLN A 33 51.21 -24.54 4.73
N PRO A 34 50.48 -25.66 4.79
CA PRO A 34 49.63 -25.95 3.62
C PRO A 34 48.28 -26.64 3.91
N LEU A 35 47.44 -26.74 2.86
CA LEU A 35 46.21 -27.54 2.80
C LEU A 35 46.47 -29.06 2.82
N LEU A 36 45.41 -29.84 3.08
CA LEU A 36 45.36 -31.27 2.76
C LEU A 36 44.00 -31.62 2.13
N LEU A 37 43.98 -32.53 1.16
CA LEU A 37 42.86 -32.86 0.27
C LEU A 37 42.75 -34.38 0.14
N VAL A 38 41.55 -34.97 0.24
CA VAL A 38 41.35 -36.43 0.17
C VAL A 38 40.25 -36.82 -0.83
N HIS A 39 40.61 -37.78 -1.69
CA HIS A 39 39.79 -38.58 -2.63
C HIS A 39 40.08 -40.07 -2.31
N PRO A 40 39.27 -41.08 -2.70
CA PRO A 40 39.39 -41.64 -4.07
C PRO A 40 38.18 -42.46 -4.62
N GLY A 41 38.33 -42.97 -5.85
CA GLY A 41 37.48 -44.00 -6.51
C GLY A 41 37.28 -43.70 -8.01
N ALA A 42 38.08 -44.18 -8.99
CA ALA A 42 38.42 -45.56 -9.42
C ALA A 42 37.28 -46.26 -10.21
N ARG A 43 37.47 -46.90 -11.38
CA ARG A 43 38.70 -47.15 -12.19
C ARG A 43 38.36 -47.61 -13.64
N GLN A 44 39.36 -47.56 -14.55
CA GLN A 44 39.49 -48.27 -15.87
C GLN A 44 38.59 -47.84 -17.06
N GLY A 45 39.06 -47.82 -18.32
CA GLY A 45 40.48 -47.85 -18.78
C GLY A 45 40.75 -48.08 -20.29
N ARG A 46 41.89 -47.52 -20.76
CA ARG A 46 42.66 -47.76 -22.03
C ARG A 46 42.06 -47.29 -23.37
N ALA A 47 42.95 -47.20 -24.38
CA ALA A 47 42.77 -46.55 -25.69
C ALA A 47 43.65 -47.18 -26.79
N ALA A 48 43.37 -46.88 -28.07
CA ALA A 48 44.22 -47.12 -29.25
C ALA A 48 43.81 -46.20 -30.44
N GLU A 49 44.69 -46.04 -31.43
CA GLU A 49 44.66 -45.18 -32.65
C GLU A 49 45.15 -46.05 -33.86
N PRO A 50 45.39 -45.60 -35.13
CA PRO A 50 45.15 -44.30 -35.84
C PRO A 50 44.62 -44.45 -37.32
N ASP A 51 44.84 -43.40 -38.16
CA ASP A 51 44.94 -43.35 -39.66
C ASP A 51 43.67 -43.50 -40.55
N LEU A 52 43.48 -42.88 -41.76
CA LEU A 52 44.11 -41.79 -42.57
C LEU A 52 43.03 -41.23 -43.60
N PRO A 53 43.27 -40.59 -44.78
CA PRO A 53 43.39 -39.12 -44.99
C PRO A 53 42.52 -38.44 -46.11
N GLY A 54 42.57 -37.08 -46.20
CA GLY A 54 42.23 -36.26 -47.39
C GLY A 54 40.86 -35.52 -47.37
N GLY A 55 40.64 -34.33 -47.97
CA GLY A 55 41.48 -33.44 -48.83
C GLY A 55 40.99 -31.96 -48.88
N LEU A 56 41.54 -31.13 -49.79
CA LEU A 56 41.56 -29.63 -49.79
C LEU A 56 40.80 -28.99 -51.01
N PRO A 57 40.86 -27.66 -51.35
CA PRO A 57 40.55 -26.42 -50.58
C PRO A 57 39.81 -25.28 -51.37
N GLN A 58 39.53 -24.14 -50.69
CA GLN A 58 39.51 -22.71 -51.12
C GLN A 58 39.13 -22.21 -52.55
N GLN A 59 38.36 -21.09 -52.61
CA GLN A 59 38.71 -19.81 -53.29
C GLN A 59 37.73 -18.67 -52.85
N ARG A 60 38.15 -17.42 -52.53
CA ARG A 60 38.48 -16.19 -53.35
C ARG A 60 37.30 -15.57 -54.15
N ARG A 61 37.17 -14.25 -54.40
CA ARG A 61 37.66 -12.95 -53.80
C ARG A 61 37.04 -11.76 -54.59
N ARG A 62 37.05 -10.52 -54.06
CA ARG A 62 36.82 -9.19 -54.73
C ARG A 62 35.36 -8.78 -55.05
N ARG A 63 35.02 -7.53 -55.47
CA ARG A 63 35.37 -6.13 -55.03
C ARG A 63 34.67 -5.08 -55.95
N GLY A 64 34.06 -4.02 -55.40
CA GLY A 64 33.58 -2.82 -56.16
C GLY A 64 32.24 -2.98 -56.90
N VAL A 65 31.61 -1.95 -57.48
CA VAL A 65 31.84 -0.48 -57.48
C VAL A 65 30.50 0.25 -57.79
N ASP A 66 30.46 1.58 -57.64
CA ASP A 66 29.29 2.47 -57.80
C ASP A 66 28.44 2.34 -59.10
N ALA A 67 27.15 2.63 -58.97
CA ALA A 67 26.33 3.26 -60.02
C ALA A 67 25.21 4.14 -59.40
N ARG A 68 24.80 5.20 -60.10
CA ARG A 68 23.67 6.08 -59.76
C ARG A 68 22.56 5.97 -60.83
N LEU A 69 21.45 6.69 -60.61
CA LEU A 69 20.26 6.84 -61.50
C LEU A 69 19.31 5.61 -61.46
N GLY A 70 18.02 5.75 -61.73
CA GLY A 70 17.21 6.97 -61.86
C GLY A 70 15.98 6.83 -62.78
N CYS A 71 14.83 7.35 -62.33
CA CYS A 71 13.60 7.65 -63.10
C CYS A 71 12.62 6.52 -63.55
N ARG A 72 11.34 6.71 -63.15
CA ARG A 72 10.07 6.61 -63.93
C ARG A 72 9.57 5.29 -64.57
N GLY A 73 8.28 5.00 -64.34
CA GLY A 73 7.38 4.07 -65.07
C GLY A 73 6.39 3.41 -64.10
N VAL A 74 5.09 3.77 -64.01
CA VAL A 74 3.94 3.52 -64.92
C VAL A 74 3.67 2.01 -65.10
N GLY A 75 2.46 1.46 -64.86
CA GLY A 75 1.16 2.01 -64.40
C GLY A 75 0.39 0.91 -63.62
N VAL A 76 -0.95 0.74 -63.62
CA VAL A 76 -2.17 1.56 -63.81
C VAL A 76 -3.35 0.57 -63.63
N GLU A 77 -4.49 1.02 -63.08
CA GLU A 77 -5.82 0.36 -62.89
C GLU A 77 -6.27 0.37 -61.42
N SER A 78 -7.54 0.57 -61.04
CA SER A 78 -8.61 1.48 -61.49
C SER A 78 -9.82 1.25 -60.57
N THR A 79 -10.31 2.35 -59.99
CA THR A 79 -11.54 2.60 -59.18
C THR A 79 -12.86 2.26 -59.92
N PRO A 80 -14.10 2.43 -59.36
CA PRO A 80 -14.54 3.17 -58.15
C PRO A 80 -15.49 2.35 -57.23
N GLU A 81 -16.31 2.84 -56.27
CA GLU A 81 -16.66 4.13 -55.61
C GLU A 81 -17.17 3.78 -54.17
N ALA A 82 -17.57 4.60 -53.18
CA ALA A 82 -17.75 6.06 -53.01
C ALA A 82 -17.32 6.49 -51.57
N GLY A 83 -17.89 7.39 -50.76
CA GLY A 83 -19.16 8.15 -50.69
C GLY A 83 -19.88 7.86 -49.36
N THR A 84 -20.43 8.80 -48.58
CA THR A 84 -20.58 10.28 -48.68
C THR A 84 -20.02 10.92 -47.39
N ALA A 85 -19.52 12.17 -47.44
CA ALA A 85 -18.93 12.88 -46.30
C ALA A 85 -19.46 14.32 -46.14
N VAL A 86 -19.39 14.86 -44.91
CA VAL A 86 -19.45 16.31 -44.61
C VAL A 86 -18.51 16.63 -43.43
N SER A 87 -17.81 17.77 -43.49
CA SER A 87 -16.88 18.29 -42.46
C SER A 87 -17.56 19.37 -41.57
N VAL A 88 -16.97 19.98 -40.53
CA VAL A 88 -15.98 21.08 -40.60
C VAL A 88 -15.44 21.44 -39.20
N LEU A 89 -14.28 22.11 -39.19
CA LEU A 89 -13.40 22.59 -38.10
C LEU A 89 -14.00 23.19 -36.81
N ALA A 90 -13.13 23.25 -35.79
CA ALA A 90 -13.33 23.92 -34.50
C ALA A 90 -12.96 25.43 -34.49
N GLY A 91 -13.47 26.17 -33.51
CA GLY A 91 -13.11 27.58 -33.25
C GLY A 91 -13.09 27.94 -31.75
N ARG A 92 -12.13 28.76 -31.31
CA ARG A 92 -11.98 29.21 -29.91
C ARG A 92 -12.84 30.46 -29.63
N PRO A 93 -13.43 30.61 -28.42
CA PRO A 93 -14.18 31.82 -28.07
C PRO A 93 -13.25 33.02 -27.78
N ARG A 94 -13.63 34.22 -28.24
CA ARG A 94 -13.02 35.50 -27.84
C ARG A 94 -14.05 36.45 -27.19
N ARG A 95 -13.51 37.41 -26.45
CA ARG A 95 -14.19 38.29 -25.48
C ARG A 95 -15.33 39.15 -26.08
N ARG A 96 -16.38 39.39 -25.28
CA ARG A 96 -17.23 40.59 -25.40
C ARG A 96 -16.49 41.83 -24.86
N PRO A 97 -16.75 43.03 -25.42
CA PRO A 97 -16.87 44.28 -24.68
C PRO A 97 -18.36 44.71 -24.55
N ALA A 98 -18.64 45.87 -23.96
CA ALA A 98 -19.98 46.37 -23.65
C ALA A 98 -20.25 47.75 -24.26
N GLY A 99 -21.52 48.19 -24.38
CA GLY A 99 -21.80 49.58 -24.77
C GLY A 99 -23.26 49.99 -25.02
N ARG A 100 -23.83 50.72 -24.04
CA ARG A 100 -24.77 51.87 -24.15
C ARG A 100 -26.12 51.81 -24.92
N ARG A 101 -27.12 52.31 -24.18
CA ARG A 101 -28.49 52.77 -24.52
C ARG A 101 -28.65 53.59 -25.82
N ARG A 102 -29.77 53.34 -26.54
CA ARG A 102 -30.79 54.26 -27.15
C ARG A 102 -31.60 53.39 -28.15
N GLY A 103 -32.90 53.57 -28.41
CA GLY A 103 -33.97 54.42 -27.86
C GLY A 103 -35.35 53.83 -28.28
N GLN A 104 -36.48 54.49 -27.98
CA GLN A 104 -37.81 54.04 -28.44
C GLN A 104 -38.12 54.55 -29.87
N PRO A 105 -38.88 53.76 -30.64
CA PRO A 105 -40.10 54.24 -31.31
C PRO A 105 -41.33 53.59 -30.63
N ALA A 106 -42.40 54.33 -30.29
CA ALA A 106 -43.36 55.03 -31.16
C ALA A 106 -44.43 54.09 -31.76
N VAL A 107 -45.70 54.37 -31.45
CA VAL A 107 -46.87 53.55 -31.80
C VAL A 107 -47.65 54.22 -32.94
N PRO A 108 -48.00 53.51 -34.03
CA PRO A 108 -49.04 53.96 -34.96
C PRO A 108 -50.43 53.58 -34.43
N ALA A 109 -51.38 54.51 -34.51
CA ALA A 109 -52.78 54.27 -34.14
C ALA A 109 -53.63 53.86 -35.34
N HIS A 110 -54.68 53.06 -35.12
CA HIS A 110 -55.74 52.82 -36.09
C HIS A 110 -57.13 52.88 -35.44
N PRO A 111 -58.19 53.27 -36.20
CA PRO A 111 -59.41 53.79 -35.59
C PRO A 111 -60.61 52.83 -35.63
N GLY A 112 -61.60 53.11 -34.78
CA GLY A 112 -63.02 52.81 -35.03
C GLY A 112 -63.49 51.38 -34.75
N GLY A 113 -64.61 51.25 -34.01
CA GLY A 113 -65.30 49.97 -33.81
C GLY A 113 -65.87 49.81 -32.40
N ARG A 114 -67.10 50.30 -32.17
CA ARG A 114 -67.83 50.01 -30.92
C ARG A 114 -68.57 48.67 -31.04
N GLN A 115 -68.28 47.74 -30.14
CA GLN A 115 -69.28 46.81 -29.60
C GLN A 115 -68.83 46.36 -28.20
N ARG A 116 -69.74 46.39 -27.22
CA ARG A 116 -69.49 45.89 -25.86
C ARG A 116 -70.05 44.48 -25.72
N LEU A 117 -69.19 43.50 -25.50
CA LEU A 117 -69.58 42.18 -25.00
C LEU A 117 -68.92 41.97 -23.62
N PRO A 118 -69.63 41.39 -22.63
CA PRO A 118 -69.09 41.14 -21.30
C PRO A 118 -68.17 39.91 -21.30
N ALA A 119 -66.96 40.06 -21.83
CA ALA A 119 -65.95 38.99 -21.82
C ALA A 119 -65.44 38.75 -20.38
N ALA A 120 -65.71 37.55 -19.84
CA ALA A 120 -65.18 37.13 -18.56
C ALA A 120 -63.64 37.05 -18.58
N GLN A 121 -62.98 37.60 -17.56
CA GLN A 121 -61.53 37.49 -17.43
C GLN A 121 -61.11 36.04 -17.15
N PRO A 122 -60.25 35.42 -17.99
CA PRO A 122 -59.56 34.20 -17.59
C PRO A 122 -58.58 34.55 -16.47
N ARG A 123 -58.77 33.98 -15.27
CA ARG A 123 -57.78 34.05 -14.20
C ARG A 123 -56.56 33.23 -14.61
N GLY A 124 -55.55 33.89 -15.20
CA GLY A 124 -54.24 33.30 -15.39
C GLY A 124 -53.63 32.90 -14.04
N PRO A 125 -52.90 31.77 -13.94
CA PRO A 125 -52.33 31.32 -12.68
C PRO A 125 -51.25 32.28 -12.18
N ASP A 126 -51.30 32.64 -10.89
CA ASP A 126 -50.28 33.45 -10.23
C ASP A 126 -48.93 32.73 -10.24
N VAL A 127 -48.05 33.11 -11.18
CA VAL A 127 -46.66 32.64 -11.21
C VAL A 127 -45.86 33.36 -10.12
N PRO A 128 -45.37 32.68 -9.06
CA PRO A 128 -44.64 33.34 -8.00
C PRO A 128 -43.35 33.94 -8.55
N ARG A 129 -43.21 35.28 -8.49
CA ARG A 129 -42.05 36.01 -9.00
C ARG A 129 -40.77 35.48 -8.35
N LEU A 130 -39.94 34.72 -9.08
CA LEU A 130 -38.74 34.00 -8.58
C LEU A 130 -37.63 34.84 -7.91
N ARG A 131 -37.78 36.17 -7.84
CA ARG A 131 -36.79 37.10 -7.26
C ARG A 131 -36.40 36.85 -5.78
N PRO A 132 -37.28 36.45 -4.84
CA PRO A 132 -36.87 36.24 -3.45
C PRO A 132 -36.08 34.93 -3.28
N VAL A 133 -36.29 33.93 -4.15
CA VAL A 133 -35.54 32.66 -4.11
C VAL A 133 -34.08 32.91 -4.44
N VAL A 134 -33.80 33.61 -5.55
CA VAL A 134 -32.42 33.96 -5.95
C VAL A 134 -31.75 34.86 -4.90
N ALA A 135 -32.50 35.79 -4.30
CA ALA A 135 -31.97 36.61 -3.20
C ALA A 135 -31.67 35.80 -1.92
N ALA A 136 -32.52 34.83 -1.57
CA ALA A 136 -32.31 33.94 -0.43
C ALA A 136 -31.13 32.98 -0.66
N GLU A 137 -30.95 32.46 -1.88
CA GLU A 137 -29.77 31.70 -2.27
C GLU A 137 -28.50 32.55 -2.18
N ARG A 138 -28.52 33.80 -2.67
CA ARG A 138 -27.36 34.70 -2.61
C ARG A 138 -26.94 34.95 -1.16
N ARG A 139 -27.90 35.30 -0.29
CA ARG A 139 -27.68 35.47 1.16
C ARG A 139 -27.24 34.17 1.85
N ARG A 140 -27.69 33.00 1.39
CA ARG A 140 -27.19 31.70 1.87
C ARG A 140 -25.74 31.44 1.43
N ARG A 141 -25.36 31.79 0.20
CA ARG A 141 -23.99 31.65 -0.31
C ARG A 141 -23.03 32.63 0.35
N GLU A 142 -23.48 33.86 0.59
CA GLU A 142 -22.76 34.87 1.39
C GLU A 142 -22.53 34.35 2.82
N ARG A 143 -23.59 33.98 3.54
CA ARG A 143 -23.46 33.38 4.89
C ARG A 143 -22.66 32.07 4.93
N ALA A 144 -22.67 31.26 3.87
CA ALA A 144 -21.86 30.06 3.78
C ALA A 144 -20.38 30.38 3.55
N ALA A 145 -20.07 31.36 2.69
CA ALA A 145 -18.71 31.84 2.48
C ALA A 145 -18.15 32.57 3.73
N ASP A 146 -19.00 33.28 4.46
CA ASP A 146 -18.62 33.92 5.72
C ASP A 146 -18.49 32.89 6.87
N ALA A 147 -19.31 31.84 6.92
CA ALA A 147 -19.08 30.71 7.81
C ALA A 147 -17.81 29.90 7.45
N GLU A 148 -17.49 29.77 6.15
CA GLU A 148 -16.24 29.16 5.68
C GLU A 148 -15.03 30.06 6.04
N ARG A 149 -15.19 31.38 6.04
CA ARG A 149 -14.20 32.35 6.56
C ARG A 149 -14.07 32.29 8.08
N ASP A 150 -15.14 32.10 8.84
CA ASP A 150 -15.09 31.90 10.29
C ASP A 150 -14.44 30.56 10.66
N HIS A 151 -14.71 29.49 9.90
CA HIS A 151 -13.95 28.23 10.01
C HIS A 151 -12.47 28.38 9.64
N LEU A 152 -12.13 29.36 8.80
CA LEU A 152 -10.75 29.79 8.50
C LEU A 152 -10.22 30.87 9.47
N SER A 153 -11.05 31.41 10.37
CA SER A 153 -10.66 32.34 11.44
C SER A 153 -10.00 31.57 12.60
N VAL A 154 -8.91 30.89 12.26
CA VAL A 154 -8.13 30.07 13.18
C VAL A 154 -7.75 30.91 14.39
N SER A 155 -8.28 30.54 15.57
CA SER A 155 -7.91 31.13 16.85
C SER A 155 -6.38 31.13 16.98
N THR A 156 -5.76 32.31 16.93
CA THR A 156 -4.31 32.46 16.71
C THR A 156 -3.47 32.17 17.96
N ARG A 157 -3.85 31.16 18.74
CA ARG A 157 -3.06 30.63 19.85
C ARG A 157 -1.77 30.05 19.28
N ARG A 158 -0.65 30.74 19.51
CA ARG A 158 0.69 30.27 19.11
C ARG A 158 0.93 28.90 19.75
N ALA A 159 1.24 27.90 18.93
CA ALA A 159 1.53 26.55 19.40
C ALA A 159 2.72 26.58 20.40
N PRO A 160 2.63 25.88 21.54
CA PRO A 160 3.71 25.89 22.53
C PRO A 160 4.95 25.20 21.97
N ARG A 161 6.14 25.76 22.23
CA ARG A 161 7.43 25.21 21.77
C ARG A 161 7.62 23.73 22.15
N ALA A 162 7.09 23.31 23.30
CA ALA A 162 7.11 21.93 23.79
C ALA A 162 6.33 20.92 22.91
N LEU A 163 5.43 21.35 22.02
CA LEU A 163 4.81 20.49 21.01
C LEU A 163 5.45 20.68 19.62
N VAL A 164 5.82 21.91 19.27
CA VAL A 164 6.41 22.24 17.97
C VAL A 164 7.79 21.60 17.80
N VAL A 165 8.64 21.59 18.83
CA VAL A 165 9.99 21.01 18.74
C VAL A 165 9.95 19.48 18.53
N PRO A 166 9.21 18.68 19.33
CA PRO A 166 9.01 17.26 19.02
C PRO A 166 8.39 17.03 17.63
N GLY A 167 7.37 17.81 17.25
CA GLY A 167 6.75 17.70 15.93
C GLY A 167 7.74 17.94 14.78
N LEU A 168 8.62 18.95 14.90
CA LEU A 168 9.68 19.21 13.93
C LEU A 168 10.73 18.09 13.89
N LEU A 169 11.16 17.57 15.05
CA LEU A 169 12.12 16.46 15.12
C LEU A 169 11.54 15.19 14.49
N ILE A 170 10.26 14.90 14.71
CA ILE A 170 9.56 13.75 14.13
C ILE A 170 9.37 13.92 12.61
N ALA A 171 8.98 15.11 12.14
CA ALA A 171 8.89 15.41 10.71
C ALA A 171 10.26 15.31 10.02
N ALA A 172 11.32 15.79 10.66
CA ALA A 172 12.69 15.66 10.18
C ALA A 172 13.13 14.19 10.14
N ALA A 173 12.90 13.41 11.20
CA ALA A 173 13.25 11.99 11.26
C ALA A 173 12.49 11.15 10.22
N ALA A 174 11.20 11.43 9.99
CA ALA A 174 10.40 10.74 8.98
C ALA A 174 10.87 11.04 7.54
N LEU A 175 11.30 12.27 7.27
CA LEU A 175 11.83 12.65 5.95
C LEU A 175 13.33 12.37 5.77
N ALA A 176 14.11 12.20 6.84
CA ALA A 176 15.56 12.08 6.77
C ALA A 176 16.06 10.93 5.87
N PRO A 177 15.48 9.71 5.89
CA PRO A 177 15.91 8.64 4.98
C PRO A 177 15.61 9.02 3.52
N ALA A 178 14.40 9.48 3.22
CA ALA A 178 13.99 9.88 1.87
C ALA A 178 14.83 11.04 1.33
N ALA A 179 15.06 12.07 2.15
CA ALA A 179 15.93 13.20 1.82
C ALA A 179 17.37 12.75 1.61
N TYR A 180 17.90 11.85 2.45
CA TYR A 180 19.25 11.32 2.28
C TYR A 180 19.38 10.49 0.99
N LEU A 181 18.40 9.65 0.65
CA LEU A 181 18.40 8.87 -0.59
C LEU A 181 18.42 9.77 -1.85
N LEU A 182 17.77 10.93 -1.80
CA LEU A 182 17.74 11.94 -2.87
C LEU A 182 18.97 12.87 -2.90
N LEU A 183 19.52 13.23 -1.74
CA LEU A 183 20.59 14.24 -1.61
C LEU A 183 22.01 13.65 -1.48
N ARG A 184 22.15 12.34 -1.24
CA ARG A 184 23.45 11.67 -1.10
C ARG A 184 24.24 11.73 -2.42
N ALA A 185 25.47 12.22 -2.33
CA ALA A 185 26.46 12.18 -3.41
C ALA A 185 26.51 10.82 -4.13
N GLY A 186 26.64 10.84 -5.46
CA GLY A 186 26.52 9.66 -6.32
C GLY A 186 25.11 9.47 -6.92
N PHE A 187 24.08 10.20 -6.46
CA PHE A 187 22.94 10.45 -7.35
C PHE A 187 23.40 11.40 -8.46
N SER A 188 23.67 10.85 -9.65
CA SER A 188 23.93 11.64 -10.85
C SER A 188 22.81 11.45 -11.86
N VAL A 189 22.43 12.53 -12.54
CA VAL A 189 21.43 12.48 -13.62
C VAL A 189 21.93 11.60 -14.78
N ALA A 190 23.25 11.49 -14.96
CA ALA A 190 23.88 10.54 -15.87
C ALA A 190 23.63 9.07 -15.46
N LEU A 191 23.82 8.70 -14.18
CA LEU A 191 23.51 7.36 -13.69
C LEU A 191 22.02 7.06 -13.83
N LEU A 192 21.13 7.98 -13.41
CA LEU A 192 19.69 7.81 -13.57
C LEU A 192 19.30 7.62 -15.05
N ARG A 193 19.84 8.43 -15.96
CA ARG A 193 19.61 8.30 -17.41
C ARG A 193 20.13 6.96 -17.96
N SER A 194 21.32 6.52 -17.54
CA SER A 194 21.88 5.22 -17.97
C SER A 194 21.07 4.03 -17.45
N GLN A 195 20.57 4.10 -16.21
CA GLN A 195 19.73 3.06 -15.62
C GLN A 195 18.34 3.03 -16.25
N LEU A 196 17.74 4.18 -16.58
CA LEU A 196 16.47 4.27 -17.32
C LEU A 196 16.60 3.80 -18.78
N ALA A 197 17.74 4.07 -19.43
CA ALA A 197 18.02 3.63 -20.80
C ALA A 197 18.53 2.17 -20.89
N ALA A 198 18.80 1.51 -19.76
CA ALA A 198 19.27 0.13 -19.74
C ALA A 198 18.17 -0.82 -20.29
N PRO A 199 18.50 -1.73 -21.22
CA PRO A 199 17.53 -2.68 -21.79
C PRO A 199 16.80 -3.54 -20.76
N THR A 200 17.41 -3.77 -19.59
CA THR A 200 16.82 -4.53 -18.47
C THR A 200 15.83 -3.71 -17.63
N THR A 201 15.90 -2.37 -17.64
CA THR A 201 15.04 -1.51 -16.80
C THR A 201 13.72 -1.16 -17.49
N VAL A 202 13.71 -0.95 -18.81
CA VAL A 202 12.49 -0.58 -19.55
C VAL A 202 11.37 -1.63 -19.41
N PRO A 203 11.64 -2.96 -19.50
CA PRO A 203 10.64 -3.99 -19.23
C PRO A 203 10.11 -3.93 -17.78
N LEU A 204 10.97 -3.68 -16.79
CA LEU A 204 10.56 -3.61 -15.38
C LEU A 204 9.61 -2.44 -15.11
N LEU A 205 9.83 -1.29 -15.75
CA LEU A 205 8.91 -0.15 -15.70
C LEU A 205 7.56 -0.51 -16.31
N TRP A 206 7.55 -1.13 -17.49
CA TRP A 206 6.33 -1.53 -18.18
C TRP A 206 5.56 -2.61 -17.40
N ASN A 207 6.27 -3.58 -16.82
CA ASN A 207 5.72 -4.61 -15.96
C ASN A 207 5.04 -4.02 -14.71
N THR A 208 5.68 -3.04 -14.06
CA THR A 208 5.10 -2.32 -12.93
C THR A 208 3.85 -1.55 -13.33
N VAL A 209 3.86 -0.85 -14.47
CA VAL A 209 2.69 -0.12 -15.00
C VAL A 209 1.53 -1.06 -15.33
N TRP A 210 1.79 -2.20 -15.97
CA TRP A 210 0.74 -3.18 -16.28
C TRP A 210 0.14 -3.83 -15.04
N LEU A 211 0.95 -4.20 -14.06
CA LEU A 211 0.44 -4.78 -12.80
C LEU A 211 -0.39 -3.76 -12.01
N LEU A 212 0.11 -2.53 -11.89
CA LEU A 212 -0.59 -1.41 -11.27
C LEU A 212 -1.95 -1.17 -11.96
N GLY A 213 -1.97 -1.08 -13.29
CA GLY A 213 -3.19 -0.92 -14.07
C GLY A 213 -4.17 -2.08 -13.91
N ALA A 214 -3.69 -3.32 -14.03
CA ALA A 214 -4.50 -4.53 -13.93
C ALA A 214 -5.10 -4.73 -12.53
N VAL A 215 -4.31 -4.57 -11.47
CA VAL A 215 -4.80 -4.69 -10.09
C VAL A 215 -5.73 -3.54 -9.74
N CYS A 216 -5.41 -2.29 -10.08
CA CYS A 216 -6.33 -1.16 -9.82
C CYS A 216 -7.66 -1.31 -10.58
N ALA A 217 -7.65 -1.80 -11.83
CA ALA A 217 -8.87 -2.06 -12.60
C ALA A 217 -9.67 -3.25 -12.05
N GLY A 218 -9.00 -4.36 -11.72
CA GLY A 218 -9.63 -5.56 -11.16
C GLY A 218 -10.26 -5.29 -9.79
N THR A 219 -9.50 -4.69 -8.87
CA THR A 219 -9.96 -4.34 -7.53
C THR A 219 -11.07 -3.28 -7.53
N ALA A 220 -11.01 -2.30 -8.43
CA ALA A 220 -12.11 -1.35 -8.62
C ALA A 220 -13.37 -2.05 -9.12
N THR A 221 -13.26 -2.88 -10.15
CA THR A 221 -14.40 -3.59 -10.75
C THR A 221 -15.06 -4.55 -9.75
N LEU A 222 -14.25 -5.36 -9.07
CA LEU A 222 -14.71 -6.32 -8.07
C LEU A 222 -15.27 -5.60 -6.83
N GLY A 223 -14.53 -4.64 -6.27
CA GLY A 223 -14.91 -3.90 -5.07
C GLY A 223 -16.18 -3.06 -5.26
N ILE A 224 -16.33 -2.38 -6.40
CA ILE A 224 -17.57 -1.66 -6.74
C ILE A 224 -18.72 -2.65 -6.97
N GLY A 225 -18.49 -3.71 -7.75
CA GLY A 225 -19.51 -4.71 -8.06
C GLY A 225 -20.13 -5.35 -6.81
N LEU A 226 -19.29 -5.81 -5.88
CA LEU A 226 -19.72 -6.42 -4.62
C LEU A 226 -20.36 -5.40 -3.66
N ALA A 227 -19.88 -4.15 -3.63
CA ALA A 227 -20.48 -3.08 -2.84
C ALA A 227 -21.89 -2.72 -3.35
N VAL A 228 -22.08 -2.64 -4.68
CA VAL A 228 -23.39 -2.43 -5.32
C VAL A 228 -24.31 -3.63 -5.06
N LEU A 229 -23.81 -4.86 -5.19
CA LEU A 229 -24.58 -6.08 -4.93
C LEU A 229 -25.16 -6.08 -3.51
N ILE A 230 -24.37 -5.74 -2.50
CA ILE A 230 -24.84 -5.65 -1.10
C ILE A 230 -25.72 -4.43 -0.83
N ALA A 231 -25.42 -3.25 -1.41
CA ALA A 231 -26.06 -1.99 -1.04
C ALA A 231 -27.28 -1.58 -1.89
N ARG A 232 -27.50 -2.24 -3.04
CA ARG A 232 -28.53 -1.90 -4.02
C ARG A 232 -29.30 -3.10 -4.58
N THR A 233 -29.11 -4.32 -4.08
CA THR A 233 -29.90 -5.49 -4.51
C THR A 233 -30.53 -6.27 -3.36
N THR A 234 -31.36 -7.26 -3.68
CA THR A 234 -31.98 -8.18 -2.71
C THR A 234 -31.13 -9.43 -2.43
N LEU A 235 -29.80 -9.34 -2.46
CA LEU A 235 -28.92 -10.46 -2.12
C LEU A 235 -29.22 -10.97 -0.68
N PRO A 236 -29.42 -12.28 -0.46
CA PRO A 236 -29.66 -12.82 0.87
C PRO A 236 -28.41 -12.71 1.76
N LEU A 237 -28.62 -12.65 3.08
CA LEU A 237 -27.57 -12.55 4.11
C LEU A 237 -26.53 -11.42 3.87
N PRO A 238 -26.91 -10.17 3.55
CA PRO A 238 -25.97 -9.11 3.18
C PRO A 238 -24.96 -8.74 4.28
N ARG A 239 -25.29 -9.03 5.55
CA ARG A 239 -24.35 -8.91 6.69
C ARG A 239 -23.22 -9.93 6.60
N LEU A 240 -23.51 -11.19 6.29
CA LEU A 240 -22.52 -12.25 6.12
C LEU A 240 -21.55 -11.89 4.99
N TRP A 241 -22.06 -11.51 3.83
CA TRP A 241 -21.22 -11.07 2.70
C TRP A 241 -20.40 -9.81 3.03
N THR A 242 -20.94 -8.86 3.81
CA THR A 242 -20.16 -7.70 4.27
C THR A 242 -18.95 -8.14 5.10
N VAL A 243 -19.09 -9.14 5.97
CA VAL A 243 -17.99 -9.70 6.75
C VAL A 243 -17.04 -10.49 5.86
N LEU A 244 -17.53 -11.45 5.08
CA LEU A 244 -16.73 -12.33 4.22
C LEU A 244 -15.86 -11.56 3.21
N PHE A 245 -16.40 -10.52 2.58
CA PHE A 245 -15.65 -9.63 1.68
C PHE A 245 -14.68 -8.68 2.40
N THR A 246 -14.71 -8.61 3.73
CA THR A 246 -13.77 -7.83 4.55
C THR A 246 -12.63 -8.70 5.10
N LEU A 247 -12.85 -10.02 5.29
CA LEU A 247 -11.83 -10.93 5.84
C LEU A 247 -10.49 -10.96 5.08
N PRO A 248 -10.41 -10.82 3.74
CA PRO A 248 -9.13 -10.82 3.02
C PRO A 248 -8.15 -9.71 3.41
N LEU A 249 -8.60 -8.61 4.06
CA LEU A 249 -7.70 -7.59 4.63
C LEU A 249 -6.78 -8.14 5.73
N GLY A 250 -7.15 -9.27 6.34
CA GLY A 250 -6.30 -9.97 7.30
C GLY A 250 -5.20 -10.80 6.64
N VAL A 251 -5.35 -11.20 5.37
CA VAL A 251 -4.39 -12.04 4.66
C VAL A 251 -3.26 -11.16 4.12
N PRO A 252 -1.99 -11.33 4.57
CA PRO A 252 -0.88 -10.62 3.95
C PRO A 252 -0.71 -11.09 2.49
N THR A 253 -0.46 -10.16 1.57
CA THR A 253 -0.37 -10.43 0.12
C THR A 253 0.60 -11.53 -0.25
N PHE A 254 1.79 -11.58 0.38
CA PHE A 254 2.75 -12.66 0.18
C PHE A 254 2.25 -14.01 0.72
N VAL A 255 1.54 -14.06 1.86
CA VAL A 255 0.92 -15.29 2.41
C VAL A 255 -0.22 -15.79 1.52
N GLY A 256 -1.01 -14.87 0.96
CA GLY A 256 -2.03 -15.20 -0.05
C GLY A 256 -1.41 -15.78 -1.32
N SER A 257 -0.33 -15.17 -1.81
CA SER A 257 0.39 -15.59 -3.02
C SER A 257 1.09 -16.94 -2.83
N TYR A 258 1.75 -17.13 -1.69
CA TYR A 258 2.27 -18.41 -1.22
C TYR A 258 1.22 -19.51 -1.25
N ALA A 259 0.05 -19.28 -0.65
CA ALA A 259 -1.00 -20.29 -0.57
C ALA A 259 -1.62 -20.60 -1.95
N TRP A 260 -1.78 -19.60 -2.81
CA TRP A 260 -2.19 -19.80 -4.20
C TRP A 260 -1.14 -20.58 -5.01
N LEU A 261 0.14 -20.29 -4.83
CA LEU A 261 1.24 -21.01 -5.49
C LEU A 261 1.27 -22.48 -5.06
N ALA A 262 1.22 -22.75 -3.76
CA ALA A 262 1.15 -24.09 -3.19
C ALA A 262 -0.10 -24.87 -3.68
N PHE A 263 -1.27 -24.21 -3.73
CA PHE A 263 -2.50 -24.80 -4.27
C PHE A 263 -2.33 -25.21 -5.75
N PHE A 264 -1.66 -24.39 -6.56
CA PHE A 264 -1.36 -24.74 -7.94
C PHE A 264 -0.37 -25.91 -8.05
N TYR A 265 0.69 -25.94 -7.25
CA TYR A 265 1.62 -27.09 -7.23
C TYR A 265 0.96 -28.41 -6.79
N GLU A 266 0.01 -28.38 -5.84
CA GLU A 266 -0.66 -29.60 -5.37
C GLU A 266 -1.79 -30.07 -6.31
N TYR A 267 -2.61 -29.16 -6.83
CA TYR A 267 -3.86 -29.52 -7.52
C TYR A 267 -3.89 -29.20 -9.03
N LEU A 268 -3.03 -28.31 -9.52
CA LEU A 268 -2.94 -27.93 -10.94
C LEU A 268 -1.46 -27.83 -11.43
N PRO A 269 -0.57 -28.81 -11.16
CA PRO A 269 0.88 -28.66 -11.36
C PRO A 269 1.31 -28.35 -12.80
N ALA A 270 0.50 -28.74 -13.80
CA ALA A 270 0.76 -28.44 -15.22
C ALA A 270 0.28 -27.04 -15.67
N SER A 271 -0.28 -26.21 -14.78
CA SER A 271 -0.95 -24.96 -15.14
C SER A 271 -0.10 -23.72 -14.87
N PRO A 272 0.44 -23.04 -15.91
CA PRO A 272 1.25 -21.83 -15.73
C PRO A 272 0.43 -20.57 -15.37
N LEU A 273 -0.90 -20.69 -15.18
CA LEU A 273 -1.81 -19.56 -15.00
C LEU A 273 -1.53 -18.73 -13.74
N ILE A 274 -0.86 -19.31 -12.73
CA ILE A 274 -0.50 -18.65 -11.47
C ILE A 274 0.76 -17.76 -11.59
N PHE A 275 1.52 -17.86 -12.68
CA PHE A 275 2.75 -17.10 -12.86
C PHE A 275 2.56 -15.83 -13.69
N GLY A 276 3.52 -14.91 -13.54
CA GLY A 276 3.59 -13.66 -14.29
C GLY A 276 2.43 -12.70 -13.99
N LEU A 277 2.20 -11.76 -14.91
CA LEU A 277 1.19 -10.69 -14.77
C LEU A 277 -0.21 -11.23 -14.45
N ARG A 278 -0.60 -12.38 -15.01
CA ARG A 278 -1.95 -12.93 -14.87
C ARG A 278 -2.22 -13.42 -13.46
N GLY A 279 -1.33 -14.26 -12.91
CA GLY A 279 -1.43 -14.73 -11.54
C GLY A 279 -1.23 -13.60 -10.52
N ALA A 280 -0.19 -12.78 -10.70
CA ALA A 280 0.08 -11.64 -9.83
C ALA A 280 -1.10 -10.65 -9.77
N ALA A 281 -1.70 -10.30 -10.91
CA ALA A 281 -2.87 -9.42 -10.92
C ALA A 281 -4.12 -10.07 -10.33
N ALA A 282 -4.33 -11.38 -10.53
CA ALA A 282 -5.47 -12.12 -9.98
C ALA A 282 -5.40 -12.23 -8.45
N VAL A 283 -4.27 -12.70 -7.90
CA VAL A 283 -4.09 -12.87 -6.45
C VAL A 283 -4.15 -11.51 -5.75
N LEU A 284 -3.40 -10.51 -6.22
CA LEU A 284 -3.45 -9.17 -5.63
C LEU A 284 -4.85 -8.54 -5.76
N THR A 285 -5.61 -8.84 -6.82
CA THR A 285 -7.02 -8.40 -6.89
C THR A 285 -7.88 -9.04 -5.80
N LEU A 286 -7.75 -10.36 -5.58
CA LEU A 286 -8.51 -11.09 -4.58
C LEU A 286 -8.16 -10.69 -3.14
N THR A 287 -6.91 -10.33 -2.85
CA THR A 287 -6.50 -9.83 -1.53
C THR A 287 -6.87 -8.35 -1.33
N LEU A 288 -6.71 -7.50 -2.35
CA LEU A 288 -6.75 -6.03 -2.18
C LEU A 288 -8.10 -5.37 -2.54
N PHE A 289 -9.04 -6.05 -3.21
CA PHE A 289 -10.37 -5.46 -3.48
C PHE A 289 -11.13 -4.90 -2.26
N PRO A 290 -10.96 -5.40 -1.00
CA PRO A 290 -11.67 -4.86 0.14
C PRO A 290 -11.39 -3.37 0.40
N TYR A 291 -10.21 -2.87 0.02
CA TYR A 291 -9.82 -1.45 0.13
C TYR A 291 -10.65 -0.51 -0.76
N VAL A 292 -11.27 -1.00 -1.85
CA VAL A 292 -12.28 -0.25 -2.62
C VAL A 292 -13.69 -0.57 -2.12
N PHE A 293 -13.98 -1.84 -1.85
CA PHE A 293 -15.29 -2.31 -1.39
C PHE A 293 -15.80 -1.55 -0.15
N LEU A 294 -14.99 -1.42 0.91
CA LEU A 294 -15.43 -0.79 2.17
C LEU A 294 -15.77 0.71 2.03
N PRO A 295 -14.91 1.57 1.43
CA PRO A 295 -15.27 2.95 1.14
C PRO A 295 -16.50 3.08 0.24
N VAL A 296 -16.60 2.28 -0.83
CA VAL A 296 -17.73 2.34 -1.78
C VAL A 296 -19.03 1.88 -1.15
N LEU A 297 -19.01 0.81 -0.34
CA LEU A 297 -20.17 0.33 0.41
C LEU A 297 -20.66 1.37 1.43
N THR A 298 -19.74 2.03 2.12
CA THR A 298 -20.06 3.08 3.09
C THR A 298 -20.59 4.34 2.40
N ALA A 299 -20.06 4.71 1.23
CA ALA A 299 -20.60 5.78 0.41
C ALA A 299 -22.02 5.44 -0.10
N LEU A 300 -22.23 4.25 -0.68
CA LEU A 300 -23.53 3.78 -1.17
C LEU A 300 -24.63 3.77 -0.09
N ARG A 301 -24.27 3.48 1.18
CA ARG A 301 -25.17 3.55 2.33
C ARG A 301 -25.46 4.97 2.82
N ARG A 302 -24.67 5.98 2.42
CA ARG A 302 -24.82 7.40 2.81
C ARG A 302 -25.44 8.29 1.73
N LEU A 303 -25.46 7.86 0.47
CA LEU A 303 -26.12 8.59 -0.62
C LEU A 303 -27.65 8.69 -0.39
N ASP A 304 -28.22 9.83 -0.74
CA ASP A 304 -29.65 10.11 -0.59
C ASP A 304 -30.47 9.40 -1.71
N PRO A 305 -31.41 8.50 -1.38
CA PRO A 305 -32.25 7.84 -2.37
C PRO A 305 -33.06 8.80 -3.26
N ALA A 306 -33.39 10.00 -2.78
CA ALA A 306 -34.23 10.96 -3.48
C ALA A 306 -33.71 11.34 -4.88
N GLN A 307 -32.38 11.34 -5.09
CA GLN A 307 -31.79 11.59 -6.41
C GLN A 307 -31.97 10.42 -7.39
N GLU A 308 -31.97 9.19 -6.88
CA GLU A 308 -32.27 8.01 -7.69
C GLU A 308 -33.79 7.89 -7.95
N GLU A 309 -34.63 8.26 -6.98
CA GLU A 309 -36.09 8.36 -7.10
C GLU A 309 -36.50 9.35 -8.20
N ALA A 310 -36.01 10.58 -8.14
CA ALA A 310 -36.33 11.64 -9.11
C ALA A 310 -35.91 11.24 -10.54
N ALA A 311 -34.76 10.59 -10.71
CA ALA A 311 -34.31 10.14 -12.03
C ALA A 311 -35.13 8.98 -12.60
N ARG A 312 -35.61 8.06 -11.77
CA ARG A 312 -36.56 7.00 -12.18
C ARG A 312 -37.93 7.58 -12.55
N ALA A 313 -38.39 8.61 -11.83
CA ALA A 313 -39.61 9.35 -12.18
C ALA A 313 -39.50 10.07 -13.54
N LEU A 314 -38.28 10.48 -13.95
CA LEU A 314 -37.96 10.98 -15.29
C LEU A 314 -37.70 9.86 -16.33
N GLY A 315 -38.13 8.63 -16.05
CA GLY A 315 -38.05 7.50 -16.98
C GLY A 315 -36.67 6.85 -17.12
N HIS A 316 -35.67 7.19 -16.31
CA HIS A 316 -34.35 6.55 -16.40
C HIS A 316 -34.31 5.19 -15.69
N GLY A 317 -33.98 4.14 -16.44
CA GLY A 317 -33.78 2.78 -15.91
C GLY A 317 -32.60 2.67 -14.94
N PRO A 318 -32.53 1.59 -14.13
CA PRO A 318 -31.62 1.49 -12.98
C PRO A 318 -30.14 1.61 -13.34
N VAL A 319 -29.71 1.06 -14.49
CA VAL A 319 -28.33 1.16 -14.99
C VAL A 319 -27.99 2.60 -15.40
N ALA A 320 -28.92 3.30 -16.07
CA ALA A 320 -28.72 4.69 -16.47
C ALA A 320 -28.61 5.62 -15.24
N VAL A 321 -29.46 5.41 -14.22
CA VAL A 321 -29.38 6.10 -12.93
C VAL A 321 -28.05 5.81 -12.23
N PHE A 322 -27.65 4.54 -12.16
CA PHE A 322 -26.38 4.17 -11.53
C PHE A 322 -25.17 4.84 -12.23
N VAL A 323 -25.06 4.73 -13.55
CA VAL A 323 -23.90 5.25 -14.31
C VAL A 323 -23.88 6.79 -14.35
N ARG A 324 -25.03 7.45 -14.43
CA ARG A 324 -25.12 8.92 -14.57
C ARG A 324 -25.19 9.69 -13.24
N ILE A 325 -25.67 9.06 -12.16
CA ILE A 325 -25.96 9.76 -10.88
C ILE A 325 -25.21 9.12 -9.71
N THR A 326 -25.32 7.81 -9.51
CA THR A 326 -24.70 7.14 -8.36
C THR A 326 -23.17 7.06 -8.51
N LEU A 327 -22.67 6.50 -9.62
CA LEU A 327 -21.26 6.26 -9.88
C LEU A 327 -20.39 7.55 -9.87
N PRO A 328 -20.82 8.70 -10.44
CA PRO A 328 -20.06 9.95 -10.31
C PRO A 328 -19.90 10.43 -8.86
N GLN A 329 -20.88 10.15 -7.99
CA GLN A 329 -20.80 10.48 -6.56
C GLN A 329 -19.94 9.50 -5.76
N LEU A 330 -19.74 8.27 -6.27
CA LEU A 330 -18.82 7.30 -5.67
C LEU A 330 -17.34 7.59 -6.02
N ARG A 331 -17.04 8.42 -7.03
CA ARG A 331 -15.67 8.72 -7.48
C ARG A 331 -14.69 9.07 -6.35
N PRO A 332 -15.01 9.88 -5.33
CA PRO A 332 -14.07 10.16 -4.23
C PRO A 332 -13.77 8.94 -3.35
N ALA A 333 -14.74 8.04 -3.17
CA ALA A 333 -14.55 6.79 -2.42
C ALA A 333 -13.74 5.78 -3.24
N ILE A 334 -14.06 5.62 -4.52
CA ILE A 334 -13.33 4.78 -5.48
C ILE A 334 -11.88 5.24 -5.58
N GLY A 335 -11.63 6.55 -5.82
CA GLY A 335 -10.29 7.12 -5.92
C GLY A 335 -9.46 6.91 -4.64
N THR A 336 -10.08 7.01 -3.46
CA THR A 336 -9.40 6.71 -2.19
C THR A 336 -8.97 5.24 -2.09
N GLY A 337 -9.85 4.29 -2.42
CA GLY A 337 -9.49 2.87 -2.42
C GLY A 337 -8.42 2.54 -3.48
N VAL A 338 -8.59 3.06 -4.71
CA VAL A 338 -7.65 2.84 -5.82
C VAL A 338 -6.28 3.45 -5.56
N LEU A 339 -6.19 4.63 -4.90
CA LEU A 339 -4.90 5.21 -4.49
C LEU A 339 -4.18 4.32 -3.47
N ILE A 340 -4.89 3.84 -2.44
CA ILE A 340 -4.31 2.97 -1.40
C ILE A 340 -3.78 1.69 -2.04
N ILE A 341 -4.57 1.05 -2.90
CA ILE A 341 -4.16 -0.15 -3.65
C ILE A 341 -2.98 0.16 -4.58
N GLY A 342 -2.99 1.29 -5.28
CA GLY A 342 -1.91 1.66 -6.19
C GLY A 342 -0.57 1.87 -5.48
N LEU A 343 -0.58 2.52 -4.33
CA LEU A 343 0.62 2.66 -3.48
C LEU A 343 1.07 1.30 -2.91
N HIS A 344 0.14 0.42 -2.55
CA HIS A 344 0.43 -0.93 -2.04
C HIS A 344 1.07 -1.81 -3.13
N VAL A 345 0.49 -1.87 -4.34
CA VAL A 345 1.03 -2.62 -5.48
C VAL A 345 2.39 -2.08 -5.93
N LEU A 346 2.61 -0.77 -5.82
CA LEU A 346 3.92 -0.17 -6.09
C LEU A 346 4.97 -0.53 -5.02
N ALA A 347 4.54 -0.83 -3.79
CA ALA A 347 5.40 -1.26 -2.70
C ALA A 347 5.56 -2.78 -2.58
N GLU A 348 4.79 -3.55 -3.35
CA GLU A 348 4.74 -5.01 -3.26
C GLU A 348 6.03 -5.66 -3.77
N PHE A 349 6.52 -6.64 -3.01
CA PHE A 349 7.72 -7.41 -3.30
C PHE A 349 7.42 -8.91 -3.20
N GLY A 350 6.99 -9.37 -2.03
CA GLY A 350 6.86 -10.80 -1.75
C GLY A 350 5.85 -11.49 -2.66
N ALA A 351 4.68 -10.88 -2.86
CA ALA A 351 3.65 -11.45 -3.72
C ALA A 351 4.07 -11.56 -5.20
N VAL A 352 4.80 -10.56 -5.70
CA VAL A 352 5.17 -10.50 -7.14
C VAL A 352 6.39 -11.35 -7.47
N GLU A 353 7.34 -11.47 -6.54
CA GLU A 353 8.51 -12.34 -6.71
C GLU A 353 8.11 -13.82 -6.65
N MET A 354 7.26 -14.22 -5.68
CA MET A 354 6.75 -15.60 -5.57
C MET A 354 5.96 -16.06 -6.80
N LEU A 355 5.23 -15.13 -7.43
CA LEU A 355 4.46 -15.41 -8.65
C LEU A 355 5.30 -15.19 -9.92
N ASN A 356 6.63 -15.12 -9.79
CA ASN A 356 7.62 -14.98 -10.85
C ASN A 356 7.28 -13.84 -11.82
N TYR A 357 7.13 -12.62 -11.28
CA TYR A 357 6.82 -11.42 -12.05
C TYR A 357 7.70 -10.24 -11.66
N SER A 358 8.79 -10.04 -12.41
CA SER A 358 9.77 -9.00 -12.15
C SER A 358 9.19 -7.59 -12.34
N THR A 359 9.20 -6.81 -11.26
CA THR A 359 8.81 -5.39 -11.21
C THR A 359 10.00 -4.51 -10.86
N LEU A 360 9.84 -3.19 -10.99
CA LEU A 360 10.81 -2.21 -10.48
C LEU A 360 11.17 -2.46 -8.99
N THR A 361 10.21 -2.90 -8.18
CA THR A 361 10.39 -3.20 -6.75
C THR A 361 11.23 -4.44 -6.51
N THR A 362 10.96 -5.56 -7.21
CA THR A 362 11.81 -6.77 -7.13
C THR A 362 13.24 -6.48 -7.55
N ALA A 363 13.43 -5.70 -8.63
CA ALA A 363 14.76 -5.33 -9.11
C ALA A 363 15.51 -4.38 -8.16
N ILE A 364 14.82 -3.55 -7.36
CA ILE A 364 15.46 -2.77 -6.29
C ILE A 364 15.98 -3.71 -5.20
N VAL A 365 15.18 -4.68 -4.75
CA VAL A 365 15.60 -5.67 -3.74
C VAL A 365 16.78 -6.49 -4.26
N GLN A 366 16.64 -7.16 -5.41
CA GLN A 366 17.69 -7.97 -6.02
C GLN A 366 19.01 -7.19 -6.23
N ARG A 367 18.94 -5.93 -6.70
CA ARG A 367 20.14 -5.07 -6.86
C ARG A 367 20.73 -4.62 -5.53
N ALA A 368 19.94 -4.53 -4.46
CA ALA A 368 20.41 -4.15 -3.12
C ALA A 368 21.00 -5.32 -2.32
N THR A 369 20.38 -6.50 -2.38
CA THR A 369 20.72 -7.65 -1.51
C THR A 369 21.51 -8.75 -2.22
N VAL A 370 21.18 -9.07 -3.48
CA VAL A 370 21.77 -10.21 -4.20
C VAL A 370 22.97 -9.77 -5.04
N LEU A 371 22.83 -8.71 -5.84
CA LEU A 371 23.85 -8.28 -6.81
C LEU A 371 24.89 -7.30 -6.24
N GLY A 372 24.70 -6.81 -5.01
CA GLY A 372 25.64 -5.86 -4.39
C GLY A 372 25.78 -4.53 -5.13
N MET A 373 24.73 -4.04 -5.80
CA MET A 373 24.73 -2.83 -6.64
C MET A 373 23.93 -1.66 -6.01
N PRO A 374 24.36 -1.12 -4.85
CA PRO A 374 23.57 -0.15 -4.08
C PRO A 374 23.28 1.15 -4.83
N GLU A 375 24.19 1.61 -5.69
CA GLU A 375 23.98 2.83 -6.48
C GLU A 375 22.87 2.65 -7.53
N SER A 376 22.77 1.45 -8.10
CA SER A 376 21.74 1.09 -9.07
C SER A 376 20.38 0.91 -8.38
N ALA A 377 20.36 0.24 -7.23
CA ALA A 377 19.16 0.13 -6.39
C ALA A 377 18.64 1.51 -5.95
N ARG A 378 19.52 2.43 -5.53
CA ARG A 378 19.18 3.84 -5.25
C ARG A 378 18.56 4.53 -6.48
N ALA A 379 19.16 4.38 -7.67
CA ALA A 379 18.65 5.02 -8.88
C ALA A 379 17.23 4.55 -9.23
N LEU A 380 16.96 3.25 -9.16
CA LEU A 380 15.62 2.69 -9.35
C LEU A 380 14.64 3.11 -8.24
N ALA A 381 15.09 3.19 -6.99
CA ALA A 381 14.28 3.64 -5.86
C ALA A 381 13.79 5.10 -6.03
N VAL A 382 14.59 5.99 -6.62
CA VAL A 382 14.14 7.35 -6.98
C VAL A 382 13.04 7.31 -8.04
N VAL A 383 13.11 6.40 -9.02
CA VAL A 383 12.04 6.23 -10.04
C VAL A 383 10.76 5.69 -9.39
N LEU A 384 10.87 4.72 -8.47
CA LEU A 384 9.74 4.15 -7.74
C LEU A 384 9.05 5.21 -6.85
N ALA A 385 9.83 6.04 -6.14
CA ALA A 385 9.31 7.20 -5.41
C ALA A 385 8.61 8.22 -6.33
N GLY A 386 9.16 8.46 -7.53
CA GLY A 386 8.51 9.26 -8.56
C GLY A 386 7.13 8.71 -8.95
N GLY A 387 7.01 7.39 -9.12
CA GLY A 387 5.73 6.70 -9.35
C GLY A 387 4.71 6.92 -8.23
N ALA A 388 5.14 6.84 -6.97
CA ALA A 388 4.26 7.08 -5.81
C ALA A 388 3.76 8.54 -5.78
N ILE A 389 4.64 9.50 -6.06
CA ILE A 389 4.30 10.93 -6.15
C ILE A 389 3.34 11.21 -7.32
N LEU A 390 3.52 10.54 -8.46
CA LEU A 390 2.61 10.63 -9.60
C LEU A 390 1.21 10.08 -9.29
N LEU A 391 1.11 8.95 -8.57
CA LEU A 391 -0.18 8.42 -8.09
C LEU A 391 -0.89 9.40 -7.15
N LEU A 392 -0.17 9.98 -6.18
CA LEU A 392 -0.70 10.99 -5.26
C LEU A 392 -1.16 12.27 -5.99
N LEU A 393 -0.48 12.67 -7.07
CA LEU A 393 -0.87 13.81 -7.89
C LEU A 393 -2.10 13.49 -8.76
N PHE A 394 -2.15 12.29 -9.35
CA PHE A 394 -3.25 11.83 -10.20
C PHE A 394 -4.56 11.72 -9.40
N ASP A 395 -4.51 11.16 -8.19
CA ASP A 395 -5.64 11.15 -7.25
C ASP A 395 -6.15 12.57 -6.93
N ARG A 396 -5.27 13.54 -6.64
CA ARG A 396 -5.67 14.94 -6.40
C ARG A 396 -6.36 15.58 -7.59
N LEU A 397 -5.97 15.24 -8.81
CA LEU A 397 -6.63 15.71 -10.05
C LEU A 397 -7.99 15.03 -10.26
N LEU A 398 -8.13 13.76 -9.88
CA LEU A 398 -9.35 12.95 -10.05
C LEU A 398 -10.42 13.16 -8.98
N ARG A 399 -10.05 13.54 -7.74
CA ARG A 399 -11.00 13.70 -6.62
C ARG A 399 -12.13 14.71 -6.86
N GLY A 400 -11.93 15.65 -7.80
CA GLY A 400 -12.93 16.65 -8.16
C GLY A 400 -13.26 17.61 -7.01
N ARG A 401 -14.49 18.14 -6.99
CA ARG A 401 -15.02 18.86 -5.83
C ARG A 401 -15.78 17.88 -4.92
N PRO A 402 -15.70 18.00 -3.59
CA PRO A 402 -16.48 17.15 -2.69
C PRO A 402 -17.99 17.38 -2.93
N THR A 403 -18.70 16.32 -3.29
CA THR A 403 -20.16 16.36 -3.44
C THR A 403 -20.80 16.65 -2.07
N PRO A 404 -21.71 17.63 -1.94
CA PRO A 404 -22.35 17.94 -0.66
C PRO A 404 -23.09 16.72 -0.08
N VAL A 405 -22.69 16.30 1.12
CA VAL A 405 -23.37 15.20 1.84
C VAL A 405 -24.71 15.70 2.38
N ARG A 406 -25.80 15.02 1.98
CA ARG A 406 -27.15 15.07 2.59
C ARG A 406 -27.60 16.47 3.02
N SER A 407 -28.06 17.28 2.06
CA SER A 407 -28.48 18.68 2.26
C SER A 407 -29.81 18.88 3.02
N GLY A 408 -30.20 17.99 3.93
CA GLY A 408 -31.46 18.09 4.67
C GLY A 408 -31.57 17.20 5.92
N ARG A 409 -32.32 17.69 6.92
CA ARG A 409 -32.69 16.99 8.17
C ARG A 409 -33.80 15.93 8.00
N GLY A 410 -34.09 15.50 6.78
CA GLY A 410 -35.13 14.50 6.52
C GLY A 410 -34.79 13.14 7.15
N ALA A 411 -35.81 12.31 7.38
CA ALA A 411 -35.64 10.95 7.91
C ALA A 411 -34.76 10.08 7.01
N ALA A 412 -34.15 9.03 7.58
CA ALA A 412 -33.41 8.04 6.81
C ALA A 412 -34.37 7.12 6.04
N ARG A 413 -34.57 7.38 4.74
CA ARG A 413 -35.29 6.46 3.85
C ARG A 413 -34.40 5.25 3.50
N PRO A 414 -34.95 4.03 3.42
CA PRO A 414 -34.21 2.89 2.90
C PRO A 414 -33.88 3.10 1.41
N PRO A 415 -32.69 2.68 0.93
CA PRO A 415 -32.37 2.76 -0.49
C PRO A 415 -33.23 1.77 -1.28
N LEU A 416 -33.68 2.18 -2.48
CA LEU A 416 -34.35 1.26 -3.40
C LEU A 416 -33.39 0.12 -3.79
N ARG A 417 -33.87 -1.12 -3.66
CA ARG A 417 -33.13 -2.33 -3.98
C ARG A 417 -33.68 -2.97 -5.25
N TRP A 418 -32.79 -3.42 -6.12
CA TRP A 418 -33.13 -4.19 -7.31
C TRP A 418 -33.39 -5.65 -6.93
N THR A 419 -34.58 -6.16 -7.26
CA THR A 419 -34.98 -7.55 -7.01
C THR A 419 -34.21 -8.49 -7.94
N LEU A 420 -33.36 -9.35 -7.38
CA LEU A 420 -32.56 -10.30 -8.17
C LEU A 420 -33.39 -11.44 -8.78
N GLY A 421 -34.53 -11.79 -8.16
CA GLY A 421 -35.44 -12.82 -8.65
C GLY A 421 -34.73 -14.14 -8.96
N ARG A 422 -34.94 -14.68 -10.16
CA ARG A 422 -34.30 -15.92 -10.65
C ARG A 422 -32.76 -15.84 -10.76
N ALA A 423 -32.17 -14.65 -10.79
CA ALA A 423 -30.71 -14.47 -10.81
C ALA A 423 -30.05 -14.53 -9.42
N THR A 424 -30.82 -14.58 -8.33
CA THR A 424 -30.30 -14.68 -6.96
C THR A 424 -29.26 -15.79 -6.76
N PRO A 425 -29.48 -17.06 -7.17
CA PRO A 425 -28.48 -18.12 -7.01
C PRO A 425 -27.17 -17.85 -7.77
N LEU A 426 -27.21 -17.22 -8.95
CA LEU A 426 -26.01 -16.86 -9.71
C LEU A 426 -25.15 -15.83 -8.95
N PHE A 427 -25.78 -14.80 -8.37
CA PHE A 427 -25.05 -13.80 -7.58
C PHE A 427 -24.57 -14.33 -6.23
N VAL A 428 -25.28 -15.29 -5.63
CA VAL A 428 -24.81 -16.03 -4.44
C VAL A 428 -23.61 -16.91 -4.80
N ALA A 429 -23.65 -17.64 -5.92
CA ALA A 429 -22.55 -18.47 -6.40
C ALA A 429 -21.30 -17.63 -6.74
N LEU A 430 -21.47 -16.47 -7.38
CA LEU A 430 -20.38 -15.52 -7.65
C LEU A 430 -19.78 -14.97 -6.33
N SER A 431 -20.62 -14.62 -5.36
CA SER A 431 -20.20 -14.15 -4.04
C SER A 431 -19.43 -15.23 -3.27
N ALA A 432 -19.88 -16.48 -3.34
CA ALA A 432 -19.20 -17.64 -2.78
C ALA A 432 -17.85 -17.87 -3.49
N ALA A 433 -17.81 -17.90 -4.82
CA ALA A 433 -16.59 -18.13 -5.60
C ALA A 433 -15.49 -17.10 -5.28
N VAL A 434 -15.82 -15.81 -5.20
CA VAL A 434 -14.87 -14.77 -4.80
C VAL A 434 -14.38 -14.97 -3.36
N THR A 435 -15.28 -15.35 -2.44
CA THR A 435 -14.90 -15.62 -1.04
C THR A 435 -13.99 -16.83 -0.91
N LEU A 436 -14.29 -17.91 -1.64
CA LEU A 436 -13.50 -19.14 -1.66
C LEU A 436 -12.09 -18.87 -2.23
N ALA A 437 -12.03 -18.12 -3.33
CA ALA A 437 -10.78 -17.70 -3.97
C ALA A 437 -9.93 -16.76 -3.07
N ALA A 438 -10.56 -15.78 -2.41
CA ALA A 438 -9.84 -14.79 -1.61
C ALA A 438 -9.44 -15.27 -0.20
N LEU A 439 -10.14 -16.29 0.36
CA LEU A 439 -9.97 -16.70 1.75
C LEU A 439 -9.86 -18.21 1.96
N ALA A 440 -10.69 -19.02 1.29
CA ALA A 440 -10.71 -20.46 1.56
C ALA A 440 -9.44 -21.16 1.06
N ILE A 441 -8.83 -20.75 -0.06
CA ILE A 441 -7.55 -21.29 -0.52
C ILE A 441 -6.40 -20.96 0.47
N PRO A 442 -6.20 -19.69 0.90
CA PRO A 442 -5.28 -19.35 1.99
C PRO A 442 -5.48 -20.16 3.28
N LEU A 443 -6.71 -20.35 3.74
CA LEU A 443 -7.00 -21.14 4.93
C LEU A 443 -6.77 -22.65 4.72
N TRP A 444 -7.18 -23.20 3.57
CA TRP A 444 -7.07 -24.63 3.26
C TRP A 444 -5.62 -25.09 3.19
N VAL A 445 -4.78 -24.40 2.41
CA VAL A 445 -3.37 -24.76 2.27
C VAL A 445 -2.64 -24.59 3.60
N THR A 446 -2.93 -23.53 4.36
CA THR A 446 -2.30 -23.31 5.66
C THR A 446 -2.71 -24.40 6.67
N ALA A 447 -3.99 -24.80 6.68
CA ALA A 447 -4.47 -25.87 7.55
C ALA A 447 -3.93 -27.25 7.16
N THR A 448 -3.96 -27.62 5.88
CA THR A 448 -3.45 -28.92 5.40
C THR A 448 -1.93 -29.02 5.53
N GLY A 449 -1.19 -27.95 5.22
CA GLY A 449 0.25 -27.86 5.45
C GLY A 449 0.63 -28.00 6.93
N LEU A 450 -0.10 -27.33 7.83
CA LEU A 450 0.10 -27.45 9.28
C LEU A 450 -0.22 -28.86 9.79
N LEU A 451 -1.33 -29.46 9.36
CA LEU A 451 -1.69 -30.85 9.72
C LEU A 451 -0.63 -31.85 9.22
N ARG A 452 -0.13 -31.69 7.99
CA ARG A 452 0.98 -32.48 7.45
C ARG A 452 2.25 -32.32 8.28
N ARG A 453 2.62 -31.09 8.68
CA ARG A 453 3.82 -30.83 9.50
C ARG A 453 3.69 -31.41 10.91
N LEU A 454 2.51 -31.35 11.51
CA LEU A 454 2.21 -31.99 12.80
C LEU A 454 2.25 -33.53 12.68
N GLY A 455 1.85 -34.09 11.54
CA GLY A 455 2.05 -35.50 11.18
C GLY A 455 3.47 -35.89 10.76
N GLY A 456 4.45 -34.96 10.83
CA GLY A 456 5.86 -35.21 10.53
C GLY A 456 6.25 -35.17 9.04
N ALA A 457 5.33 -34.86 8.13
CA ALA A 457 5.64 -34.72 6.70
C ALA A 457 6.43 -33.43 6.41
N GLY A 458 7.56 -33.56 5.71
CA GLY A 458 8.59 -32.51 5.60
C GLY A 458 9.58 -32.50 6.79
N GLY A 459 9.46 -33.46 7.71
CA GLY A 459 10.29 -33.55 8.90
C GLY A 459 9.62 -32.99 10.16
N ARG A 460 10.35 -32.99 11.28
CA ARG A 460 9.82 -32.58 12.59
C ARG A 460 9.41 -31.10 12.60
N MET A 461 8.44 -30.78 13.45
CA MET A 461 8.01 -29.42 13.73
C MET A 461 9.06 -28.72 14.62
N ASP A 462 9.67 -27.65 14.13
CA ASP A 462 10.58 -26.82 14.93
C ASP A 462 9.79 -25.77 15.74
N TRP A 463 9.39 -26.19 16.93
CA TRP A 463 8.77 -25.32 17.92
C TRP A 463 9.68 -24.20 18.40
N THR A 464 11.01 -24.36 18.33
CA THR A 464 11.96 -23.36 18.82
C THR A 464 12.08 -22.20 17.83
N ALA A 465 12.19 -22.48 16.53
CA ALA A 465 12.16 -21.48 15.47
C ALA A 465 10.79 -20.77 15.41
N LEU A 466 9.67 -21.49 15.54
CA LEU A 466 8.34 -20.86 15.58
C LEU A 466 8.17 -19.96 16.82
N ALA A 467 8.59 -20.40 18.00
CA ALA A 467 8.52 -19.60 19.21
C ALA A 467 9.41 -18.35 19.13
N ALA A 468 10.65 -18.49 18.62
CA ALA A 468 11.56 -17.37 18.41
C ALA A 468 11.00 -16.36 17.40
N ALA A 469 10.53 -16.82 16.24
CA ALA A 469 9.94 -15.97 15.21
C ALA A 469 8.67 -15.24 15.70
N THR A 470 7.81 -15.93 16.45
CA THR A 470 6.64 -15.31 17.11
C THR A 470 7.07 -14.25 18.12
N THR A 471 8.06 -14.55 18.95
CA THR A 471 8.57 -13.66 20.00
C THR A 471 9.21 -12.41 19.42
N HIS A 472 10.09 -12.53 18.43
CA HIS A 472 10.68 -11.38 17.73
C HIS A 472 9.60 -10.52 17.08
N THR A 473 8.62 -11.13 16.41
CA THR A 473 7.52 -10.39 15.77
C THR A 473 6.73 -9.59 16.80
N ALA A 474 6.35 -10.21 17.93
CA ALA A 474 5.64 -9.55 19.02
C ALA A 474 6.48 -8.42 19.67
N GLN A 475 7.78 -8.64 19.87
CA GLN A 475 8.70 -7.63 20.41
C GLN A 475 8.85 -6.43 19.47
N TRP A 476 9.12 -6.65 18.18
CA TRP A 476 9.36 -5.57 17.21
C TRP A 476 8.07 -4.80 16.89
N ALA A 477 6.95 -5.49 16.73
CA ALA A 477 5.64 -4.88 16.53
C ALA A 477 5.17 -4.11 17.79
N GLY A 478 5.36 -4.68 18.99
CA GLY A 478 5.02 -4.03 20.26
C GLY A 478 5.88 -2.79 20.53
N ALA A 479 7.19 -2.87 20.30
CA ALA A 479 8.09 -1.73 20.42
C ALA A 479 7.74 -0.62 19.42
N ALA A 480 7.48 -0.96 18.16
CA ALA A 480 7.03 0.01 17.15
C ALA A 480 5.69 0.65 17.53
N ALA A 481 4.72 -0.13 18.01
CA ALA A 481 3.44 0.39 18.47
C ALA A 481 3.58 1.38 19.63
N LEU A 482 4.38 1.06 20.66
CA LEU A 482 4.63 1.94 21.79
C LEU A 482 5.34 3.24 21.37
N VAL A 483 6.43 3.14 20.59
CA VAL A 483 7.22 4.30 20.16
C VAL A 483 6.43 5.17 19.17
N ALA A 484 5.79 4.59 18.15
CA ALA A 484 4.98 5.33 17.19
C ALA A 484 3.78 6.02 17.88
N THR A 485 3.16 5.38 18.87
CA THR A 485 2.08 6.00 19.67
C THR A 485 2.59 7.19 20.47
N GLY A 486 3.76 7.06 21.10
CA GLY A 486 4.42 8.15 21.83
C GLY A 486 4.81 9.33 20.93
N CYS A 487 5.35 9.06 19.73
CA CYS A 487 5.66 10.07 18.73
C CYS A 487 4.40 10.71 18.10
N ALA A 488 3.33 9.94 17.91
CA ALA A 488 2.09 10.46 17.35
C ALA A 488 1.44 11.50 18.27
N LEU A 489 1.45 11.31 19.59
CA LEU A 489 0.76 12.18 20.55
C LEU A 489 1.06 13.69 20.38
N PRO A 490 2.31 14.18 20.40
CA PRO A 490 2.59 15.60 20.21
C PRO A 490 2.18 16.12 18.83
N VAL A 491 2.31 15.30 17.77
CA VAL A 491 1.88 15.67 16.40
C VAL A 491 0.35 15.77 16.33
N THR A 492 -0.37 14.79 16.87
CA THR A 492 -1.83 14.77 16.94
C THR A 492 -2.37 15.98 17.72
N VAL A 493 -1.82 16.27 18.90
CA VAL A 493 -2.25 17.43 19.70
C VAL A 493 -1.97 18.73 18.95
N LEU A 494 -0.84 18.83 18.23
CA LEU A 494 -0.55 19.98 17.39
C LEU A 494 -1.60 20.14 16.28
N VAL A 495 -1.94 19.08 15.54
CA VAL A 495 -2.97 19.11 14.47
C VAL A 495 -4.35 19.46 15.01
N VAL A 496 -4.80 18.82 16.09
CA VAL A 496 -6.18 18.96 16.59
C VAL A 496 -6.40 20.24 17.41
N ARG A 497 -5.40 20.71 18.17
CA ARG A 497 -5.55 21.89 19.07
C ARG A 497 -4.86 23.15 18.56
N TYR A 498 -3.93 23.06 17.59
CA TYR A 498 -3.17 24.19 17.05
C TYR A 498 -3.03 24.12 15.50
N PRO A 499 -4.15 24.11 14.75
CA PRO A 499 -4.12 24.09 13.29
C PRO A 499 -3.37 25.30 12.72
N GLY A 500 -2.55 25.09 11.70
CA GLY A 500 -1.71 26.14 11.12
C GLY A 500 -0.78 25.62 10.04
N ARG A 501 -0.10 26.53 9.32
CA ARG A 501 0.77 26.16 8.18
C ARG A 501 1.93 25.24 8.59
N LEU A 502 2.57 25.51 9.73
CA LEU A 502 3.68 24.69 10.23
C LEU A 502 3.20 23.30 10.69
N THR A 503 2.10 23.25 11.43
CA THR A 503 1.39 22.03 11.84
C THR A 503 1.06 21.14 10.64
N LEU A 504 0.50 21.73 9.58
CA LEU A 504 0.14 21.05 8.34
C LEU A 504 1.37 20.53 7.57
N LEU A 505 2.53 21.18 7.68
CA LEU A 505 3.78 20.69 7.10
C LEU A 505 4.35 19.50 7.91
N ILE A 506 4.31 19.57 9.24
CA ILE A 506 4.71 18.48 10.15
C ILE A 506 3.85 17.24 9.91
N GLU A 507 2.54 17.39 9.81
CA GLU A 507 1.61 16.30 9.48
C GLU A 507 1.88 15.73 8.07
N ARG A 508 2.03 16.59 7.06
CA ARG A 508 2.29 16.13 5.69
C ARG A 508 3.64 15.39 5.56
N ALA A 509 4.64 15.75 6.36
CA ALA A 509 5.94 15.07 6.37
C ALA A 509 5.81 13.58 6.73
N THR A 510 5.01 13.24 7.75
CA THR A 510 4.82 11.84 8.16
C THR A 510 4.00 11.05 7.14
N TRP A 511 2.94 11.65 6.57
CA TRP A 511 2.17 11.05 5.48
C TRP A 511 2.99 10.85 4.19
N ILE A 512 3.92 11.75 3.87
CA ILE A 512 4.85 11.59 2.74
C ILE A 512 5.79 10.40 2.98
N ALA A 513 6.33 10.23 4.20
CA ALA A 513 7.19 9.11 4.55
C ALA A 513 6.46 7.75 4.42
N HIS A 514 5.23 7.65 4.92
CA HIS A 514 4.36 6.47 4.75
C HIS A 514 3.97 6.18 3.29
N SER A 515 3.90 7.21 2.45
CA SER A 515 3.56 7.05 1.03
C SER A 515 4.72 6.50 0.18
N LEU A 516 5.92 6.36 0.76
CA LEU A 516 7.06 5.73 0.09
C LEU A 516 7.03 4.21 0.34
N PRO A 517 7.13 3.38 -0.72
CA PRO A 517 7.35 1.94 -0.60
C PRO A 517 8.38 1.55 0.47
N GLY A 518 8.04 0.53 1.28
CA GLY A 518 8.87 0.06 2.40
C GLY A 518 10.31 -0.27 1.99
N VAL A 519 10.51 -0.82 0.80
CA VAL A 519 11.84 -1.06 0.20
C VAL A 519 12.71 0.20 0.14
N ILE A 520 12.13 1.35 -0.21
CA ILE A 520 12.84 2.64 -0.33
C ILE A 520 13.20 3.13 1.06
N MET A 521 12.25 3.08 2.01
CA MET A 521 12.46 3.53 3.38
C MET A 521 13.53 2.69 4.08
N ALA A 522 13.46 1.37 3.93
CA ALA A 522 14.42 0.42 4.48
C ALA A 522 15.83 0.63 3.88
N LEU A 523 15.94 0.68 2.55
CA LEU A 523 17.23 0.88 1.88
C LEU A 523 17.86 2.24 2.21
N ALA A 524 17.03 3.29 2.33
CA ALA A 524 17.45 4.60 2.79
C ALA A 524 17.96 4.57 4.25
N LEU A 525 17.27 3.85 5.15
CA LEU A 525 17.68 3.66 6.54
C LEU A 525 18.97 2.85 6.66
N VAL A 526 19.17 1.80 5.84
CA VAL A 526 20.45 1.08 5.74
C VAL A 526 21.58 2.06 5.42
N TYR A 527 21.43 2.84 4.35
CA TYR A 527 22.48 3.78 3.94
C TYR A 527 22.72 4.91 4.96
N LEU A 528 21.66 5.40 5.62
CA LEU A 528 21.75 6.44 6.63
C LEU A 528 22.47 5.91 7.89
N ALA A 529 22.10 4.71 8.35
CA ALA A 529 22.73 4.03 9.46
C ALA A 529 24.21 3.75 9.18
N VAL A 530 24.53 3.06 8.08
CA VAL A 530 25.92 2.73 7.70
C VAL A 530 26.81 3.97 7.58
N ARG A 531 26.26 5.14 7.22
CA ARG A 531 27.03 6.40 7.11
C ARG A 531 27.14 7.22 8.41
N PHE A 532 26.10 7.28 9.23
CA PHE A 532 26.01 8.23 10.35
C PHE A 532 25.63 7.62 11.71
N ALA A 533 25.08 6.41 11.72
CA ALA A 533 24.64 5.72 12.94
C ALA A 533 24.99 4.22 12.86
N TYR A 534 26.24 3.91 12.52
CA TYR A 534 26.70 2.54 12.28
C TYR A 534 26.40 1.57 13.44
N PRO A 535 26.48 1.98 14.74
CA PRO A 535 26.07 1.13 15.86
C PRO A 535 24.59 0.71 15.89
N LEU A 536 23.72 1.30 15.04
CA LEU A 536 22.33 0.87 14.87
C LEU A 536 22.15 -0.10 13.68
N TYR A 537 23.14 -0.22 12.79
CA TYR A 537 23.04 -1.13 11.65
C TYR A 537 22.91 -2.59 12.13
N GLN A 538 21.99 -3.36 11.50
CA GLN A 538 21.63 -4.72 11.91
C GLN A 538 21.17 -4.86 13.38
N THR A 539 20.63 -3.79 13.98
CA THR A 539 19.98 -3.83 15.31
C THR A 539 18.45 -3.76 15.21
N SER A 540 17.76 -4.32 16.20
CA SER A 540 16.30 -4.21 16.32
C SER A 540 15.83 -2.75 16.47
N ALA A 541 16.67 -1.85 16.99
CA ALA A 541 16.38 -0.43 17.08
C ALA A 541 16.21 0.24 15.71
N LEU A 542 16.99 -0.15 14.70
CA LEU A 542 16.87 0.38 13.33
C LEU A 542 15.62 -0.16 12.62
N LEU A 543 15.30 -1.45 12.81
CA LEU A 543 14.03 -2.04 12.32
C LEU A 543 12.81 -1.35 12.95
N VAL A 544 12.81 -1.18 14.29
CA VAL A 544 11.75 -0.46 15.00
C VAL A 544 11.65 1.00 14.55
N ALA A 545 12.77 1.69 14.29
CA ALA A 545 12.75 3.03 13.71
C ALA A 545 12.11 3.06 12.30
N GLY A 546 12.39 2.07 11.46
CA GLY A 546 11.75 1.91 10.15
C GLY A 546 10.25 1.67 10.25
N TYR A 547 9.81 0.76 11.11
CA TYR A 547 8.40 0.53 11.43
C TYR A 547 7.72 1.80 11.97
N VAL A 548 8.36 2.54 12.87
CA VAL A 548 7.82 3.80 13.39
C VAL A 548 7.64 4.80 12.27
N ILE A 549 8.65 5.03 11.41
CA ILE A 549 8.54 6.00 10.30
C ILE A 549 7.43 5.59 9.31
N LEU A 550 7.30 4.30 8.99
CA LEU A 550 6.27 3.80 8.07
C LEU A 550 4.85 3.86 8.66
N PHE A 551 4.65 3.49 9.93
CA PHE A 551 3.32 3.28 10.51
C PHE A 551 2.83 4.42 11.41
N LEU A 552 3.67 5.41 11.72
CA LEU A 552 3.32 6.60 12.52
C LEU A 552 2.01 7.30 12.06
N PRO A 553 1.70 7.46 10.76
CA PRO A 553 0.43 8.08 10.35
C PRO A 553 -0.83 7.29 10.72
N LEU A 554 -0.73 5.96 10.90
CA LEU A 554 -1.84 5.13 11.39
C LEU A 554 -2.16 5.48 12.85
N ALA A 555 -1.12 5.64 13.69
CA ALA A 555 -1.26 6.10 15.06
C ALA A 555 -1.80 7.55 15.12
N ILE A 556 -1.27 8.47 14.30
CA ILE A 556 -1.77 9.85 14.21
C ILE A 556 -3.25 9.87 13.83
N GLY A 557 -3.65 9.18 12.74
CA GLY A 557 -5.03 9.17 12.26
C GLY A 557 -6.03 8.61 13.28
N ALA A 558 -5.67 7.55 13.99
CA ALA A 558 -6.51 7.01 15.07
C ALA A 558 -6.60 7.98 16.27
N GLN A 559 -5.48 8.55 16.71
CA GLN A 559 -5.44 9.49 17.83
C GLN A 559 -6.18 10.80 17.51
N GLN A 560 -6.15 11.29 16.27
CA GLN A 560 -6.86 12.51 15.85
C GLN A 560 -8.35 12.42 16.17
N VAL A 561 -8.98 11.28 15.91
CA VAL A 561 -10.40 11.04 16.21
C VAL A 561 -10.67 11.14 17.72
N GLY A 562 -9.83 10.48 18.54
CA GLY A 562 -10.00 10.50 20.01
C GLY A 562 -9.76 11.88 20.64
N ILE A 563 -8.70 12.58 20.24
CA ILE A 563 -8.38 13.91 20.79
C ILE A 563 -9.38 14.97 20.28
N ALA A 564 -9.93 14.82 19.08
CA ALA A 564 -11.02 15.67 18.61
C ALA A 564 -12.34 15.44 19.38
N GLN A 565 -12.63 14.20 19.79
CA GLN A 565 -13.80 13.85 20.60
C GLN A 565 -13.64 14.19 22.09
N ALA A 566 -12.42 14.28 22.61
CA ALA A 566 -12.15 14.74 23.98
C ALA A 566 -12.59 16.21 24.15
N ALA A 567 -13.76 16.40 24.75
CA ALA A 567 -14.50 17.67 24.73
C ALA A 567 -13.72 18.84 25.40
N PRO A 568 -13.47 19.96 24.68
CA PRO A 568 -12.68 21.09 25.18
C PRO A 568 -13.18 21.68 26.51
N GLN A 569 -14.49 21.60 26.78
CA GLN A 569 -15.11 22.06 28.02
C GLN A 569 -14.44 21.49 29.29
N PHE A 570 -14.00 20.22 29.28
CA PHE A 570 -13.32 19.62 30.43
C PHE A 570 -11.88 20.16 30.58
N GLU A 571 -11.22 20.51 29.47
CA GLU A 571 -9.92 21.18 29.49
C GLU A 571 -10.04 22.64 29.97
N GLU A 572 -11.22 23.25 29.83
CA GLU A 572 -11.50 24.61 30.29
C GLU A 572 -11.88 24.65 31.77
N LEU A 573 -12.80 23.80 32.22
CA LEU A 573 -13.10 23.62 33.65
C LEU A 573 -11.83 23.28 34.46
N SER A 574 -10.95 22.43 33.92
CA SER A 574 -9.67 22.09 34.56
C SER A 574 -8.75 23.30 34.72
N ARG A 575 -8.68 24.18 33.71
CA ARG A 575 -7.89 25.41 33.75
C ARG A 575 -8.49 26.46 34.69
N SER A 576 -9.81 26.58 34.73
CA SER A 576 -10.53 27.45 35.68
C SER A 576 -10.32 27.02 37.14
N LEU A 577 -10.15 25.71 37.39
CA LEU A 577 -9.73 25.15 38.69
C LEU A 577 -8.20 25.28 38.94
N GLY A 578 -7.52 26.21 38.26
CA GLY A 578 -6.11 26.52 38.44
C GLY A 578 -5.14 25.40 38.05
N LYS A 579 -5.54 24.44 37.19
CA LYS A 579 -4.65 23.34 36.77
C LYS A 579 -3.91 23.70 35.48
N GLY A 580 -2.59 23.57 35.52
CA GLY A 580 -1.72 23.83 34.36
C GLY A 580 -1.90 22.80 33.22
N PRO A 581 -1.58 23.18 31.98
CA PRO A 581 -1.97 22.43 30.77
C PRO A 581 -1.47 20.99 30.73
N VAL A 582 -0.27 20.70 31.27
CA VAL A 582 0.27 19.32 31.35
C VAL A 582 -0.58 18.44 32.27
N ARG A 583 -1.06 18.98 33.41
CA ARG A 583 -1.92 18.26 34.36
C ARG A 583 -3.32 18.05 33.81
N THR A 584 -3.85 19.03 33.07
CA THR A 584 -5.11 18.90 32.33
C THR A 584 -5.00 17.82 31.25
N PHE A 585 -3.97 17.87 30.40
CA PHE A 585 -3.76 16.90 29.33
C PHE A 585 -3.61 15.46 29.85
N THR A 586 -2.74 15.26 30.84
CA THR A 586 -2.45 13.90 31.38
C THR A 586 -3.58 13.30 32.21
N ARG A 587 -4.43 14.12 32.88
CA ARG A 587 -5.54 13.61 33.71
C ARG A 587 -6.91 13.64 33.05
N ILE A 588 -7.09 14.32 31.91
CA ILE A 588 -8.38 14.45 31.22
C ILE A 588 -8.26 14.04 29.75
N THR A 589 -7.47 14.76 28.95
CA THR A 589 -7.39 14.53 27.50
C THR A 589 -6.86 13.13 27.15
N VAL A 590 -5.79 12.68 27.81
CA VAL A 590 -5.19 11.36 27.56
C VAL A 590 -6.11 10.21 28.01
N PRO A 591 -6.69 10.18 29.23
CA PRO A 591 -7.66 9.14 29.60
C PRO A 591 -8.89 9.08 28.70
N LEU A 592 -9.45 10.23 28.28
CA LEU A 592 -10.59 10.26 27.34
C LEU A 592 -10.20 9.78 25.94
N ALA A 593 -8.99 10.09 25.46
CA ALA A 593 -8.49 9.62 24.18
C ALA A 593 -7.92 8.19 24.23
N LEU A 594 -7.73 7.59 25.40
CA LEU A 594 -7.03 6.31 25.59
C LEU A 594 -7.56 5.15 24.72
N PRO A 595 -8.89 4.98 24.50
CA PRO A 595 -9.39 3.96 23.59
C PRO A 595 -8.92 4.16 22.14
N ALA A 596 -8.84 5.40 21.66
CA ALA A 596 -8.38 5.73 20.31
C ALA A 596 -6.85 5.66 20.19
N ILE A 597 -6.13 6.03 21.25
CA ILE A 597 -4.68 5.81 21.39
C ILE A 597 -4.36 4.31 21.30
N GLY A 598 -5.12 3.46 22.02
CA GLY A 598 -5.00 2.01 21.97
C GLY A 598 -5.33 1.40 20.61
N VAL A 599 -6.35 1.92 19.90
CA VAL A 599 -6.62 1.52 18.50
C VAL A 599 -5.46 1.90 17.58
N GLY A 600 -4.87 3.10 17.75
CA GLY A 600 -3.68 3.51 16.98
C GLY A 600 -2.48 2.60 17.23
N ALA A 601 -2.20 2.26 18.48
CA ALA A 601 -1.15 1.31 18.85
C ALA A 601 -1.40 -0.08 18.26
N LEU A 602 -2.64 -0.58 18.33
CA LEU A 602 -3.03 -1.87 17.76
C LEU A 602 -2.86 -1.91 16.24
N LEU A 603 -3.24 -0.85 15.52
CA LEU A 603 -3.02 -0.77 14.06
C LEU A 603 -1.53 -0.82 13.72
N VAL A 604 -0.68 -0.03 14.40
CA VAL A 604 0.77 -0.10 14.21
C VAL A 604 1.32 -1.50 14.50
N ALA A 605 0.88 -2.16 15.58
CA ALA A 605 1.33 -3.52 15.90
C ALA A 605 0.89 -4.54 14.83
N LEU A 606 -0.33 -4.43 14.31
CA LEU A 606 -0.86 -5.34 13.28
C LEU A 606 -0.16 -5.15 11.93
N ASP A 607 0.09 -3.92 11.51
CA ASP A 607 0.79 -3.64 10.25
C ASP A 607 2.29 -3.92 10.32
N ALA A 608 2.95 -3.66 11.47
CA ALA A 608 4.33 -4.07 11.73
C ALA A 608 4.51 -5.58 11.91
N GLY A 609 3.51 -6.30 12.45
CA GLY A 609 3.59 -7.74 12.70
C GLY A 609 3.52 -8.61 11.44
N LYS A 610 3.00 -8.08 10.33
CA LYS A 610 2.92 -8.74 9.01
C LYS A 610 3.88 -8.14 7.96
N GLU A 611 4.75 -7.22 8.36
CA GLU A 611 5.66 -6.54 7.44
C GLU A 611 6.80 -7.50 7.01
N LEU A 612 7.01 -7.61 5.70
CA LEU A 612 8.06 -8.44 5.10
C LEU A 612 9.26 -7.60 4.61
N THR A 613 9.03 -6.66 3.70
CA THR A 613 10.09 -6.04 2.88
C THR A 613 11.08 -5.19 3.68
N THR A 614 10.58 -4.42 4.65
CA THR A 614 11.39 -3.63 5.58
C THR A 614 12.12 -4.55 6.56
N THR A 615 11.47 -5.63 7.01
CA THR A 615 12.09 -6.63 7.88
C THR A 615 13.24 -7.36 7.20
N LEU A 616 13.08 -7.81 5.96
CA LEU A 616 14.15 -8.47 5.19
C LEU A 616 15.41 -7.61 5.09
N LEU A 617 15.25 -6.29 4.99
CA LEU A 617 16.34 -5.33 4.81
C LEU A 617 16.92 -4.74 6.11
N LEU A 618 16.16 -4.72 7.21
CA LEU A 618 16.58 -4.10 8.49
C LEU A 618 16.73 -5.06 9.68
N ARG A 619 16.33 -6.34 9.57
CA ARG A 619 16.41 -7.30 10.68
C ARG A 619 17.86 -7.54 11.14
N PRO A 620 18.09 -7.83 12.43
CA PRO A 620 19.36 -8.35 12.91
C PRO A 620 19.75 -9.67 12.23
N THR A 621 21.05 -9.88 12.03
CA THR A 621 21.60 -11.14 11.52
C THR A 621 21.18 -12.32 12.39
N GLY A 622 20.63 -13.38 11.79
CA GLY A 622 20.13 -14.55 12.50
C GLY A 622 18.74 -14.39 13.15
N ALA A 623 18.20 -13.19 13.26
CA ALA A 623 16.86 -12.97 13.82
C ALA A 623 15.80 -12.95 12.71
N HIS A 624 14.78 -13.81 12.83
CA HIS A 624 13.63 -13.86 11.92
C HIS A 624 12.36 -13.39 12.65
N SER A 625 11.52 -12.60 11.96
CA SER A 625 10.08 -12.49 12.23
C SER A 625 9.32 -13.64 11.57
N LEU A 626 8.03 -13.83 11.91
CA LEU A 626 7.13 -14.77 11.25
C LEU A 626 7.10 -14.60 9.72
N ALA A 627 7.03 -13.34 9.24
CA ALA A 627 7.05 -13.02 7.82
C ALA A 627 8.36 -13.50 7.15
N THR A 628 9.51 -13.19 7.76
CA THR A 628 10.83 -13.59 7.22
C THR A 628 11.20 -15.05 7.46
N ALA A 629 10.50 -15.78 8.34
CA ALA A 629 10.66 -17.22 8.53
C ALA A 629 9.85 -18.01 7.48
N LEU A 630 8.61 -17.57 7.21
CA LEU A 630 7.82 -18.05 6.08
C LEU A 630 8.57 -17.80 4.75
N TRP A 631 9.09 -16.58 4.57
CA TRP A 631 9.86 -16.22 3.39
C TRP A 631 11.10 -17.11 3.20
N ALA A 632 11.89 -17.31 4.26
CA ALA A 632 13.09 -18.15 4.21
C ALA A 632 12.81 -19.64 3.92
N THR A 633 11.60 -20.14 4.21
CA THR A 633 11.17 -21.51 3.82
C THR A 633 10.67 -21.59 2.37
N THR A 634 10.73 -20.48 1.63
CA THR A 634 10.43 -20.36 0.19
C THR A 634 11.59 -19.82 -0.65
N GLU A 635 12.69 -19.38 -0.02
CA GLU A 635 13.94 -18.98 -0.69
C GLU A 635 14.85 -20.21 -0.87
N GLY A 636 14.61 -21.03 -1.90
CA GLY A 636 15.46 -22.20 -2.21
C GLY A 636 15.01 -22.99 -3.43
N GLU A 637 15.79 -24.02 -3.81
CA GLU A 637 15.47 -24.92 -4.93
C GLU A 637 14.26 -25.83 -4.66
N VAL A 638 13.88 -26.01 -3.38
CA VAL A 638 12.71 -26.78 -2.95
C VAL A 638 11.81 -25.89 -2.10
N LEU A 639 10.58 -25.68 -2.55
CA LEU A 639 9.54 -24.94 -1.82
C LEU A 639 8.92 -25.87 -0.76
N ASP A 640 9.36 -25.79 0.50
CA ASP A 640 8.76 -26.58 1.60
C ASP A 640 7.44 -25.94 2.06
N PHE A 641 6.37 -26.30 1.35
CA PHE A 641 5.01 -25.87 1.65
C PHE A 641 4.45 -26.40 3.00
N THR A 642 5.14 -27.32 3.69
CA THR A 642 4.74 -27.73 5.05
C THR A 642 5.51 -26.97 6.13
N ALA A 643 6.77 -26.57 5.90
CA ALA A 643 7.55 -25.75 6.82
C ALA A 643 7.05 -24.30 6.94
N ALA A 644 6.56 -23.72 5.85
CA ALA A 644 6.01 -22.35 5.86
C ALA A 644 4.63 -22.26 6.55
N ALA A 645 3.84 -23.34 6.54
CA ALA A 645 2.45 -23.34 7.00
C ALA A 645 2.22 -22.94 8.47
N PRO A 646 3.04 -23.35 9.46
CA PRO A 646 2.91 -22.87 10.85
C PRO A 646 3.12 -21.36 11.00
N TYR A 647 4.09 -20.78 10.30
CA TYR A 647 4.30 -19.33 10.29
C TYR A 647 3.12 -18.60 9.63
N GLY A 648 2.59 -19.16 8.53
CA GLY A 648 1.39 -18.69 7.86
C GLY A 648 0.17 -18.70 8.76
N ALA A 649 -0.03 -19.77 9.55
CA ALA A 649 -1.14 -19.89 10.49
C ALA A 649 -1.14 -18.77 11.55
N VAL A 650 0.03 -18.45 12.12
CA VAL A 650 0.14 -17.37 13.11
C VAL A 650 -0.07 -16.00 12.45
N LEU A 651 0.47 -15.77 11.24
CA LEU A 651 0.24 -14.52 10.49
C LEU A 651 -1.24 -14.31 10.13
N LEU A 652 -1.95 -15.35 9.69
CA LEU A 652 -3.39 -15.31 9.44
C LEU A 652 -4.18 -15.08 10.74
N GLY A 653 -3.75 -15.67 11.86
CA GLY A 653 -4.34 -15.44 13.19
C GLY A 653 -4.22 -13.98 13.65
N ILE A 654 -3.04 -13.36 13.47
CA ILE A 654 -2.82 -11.93 13.71
C ILE A 654 -3.72 -11.09 12.78
N GLY A 655 -3.77 -11.44 11.50
CA GLY A 655 -4.60 -10.80 10.48
C GLY A 655 -6.10 -10.86 10.73
N ALA A 656 -6.58 -11.91 11.40
CA ALA A 656 -8.00 -12.09 11.73
C ALA A 656 -8.50 -11.06 12.77
N VAL A 657 -7.62 -10.46 13.58
CA VAL A 657 -7.98 -9.49 14.63
C VAL A 657 -8.70 -8.25 14.08
N PRO A 658 -8.14 -7.46 13.15
CA PRO A 658 -8.83 -6.29 12.58
C PRO A 658 -10.10 -6.69 11.82
N ALA A 659 -10.11 -7.85 11.17
CA ALA A 659 -11.29 -8.36 10.47
C ALA A 659 -12.44 -8.70 11.44
N ALA A 660 -12.14 -9.30 12.60
CA ALA A 660 -13.12 -9.58 13.66
C ALA A 660 -13.64 -8.28 14.33
N LEU A 661 -12.78 -7.27 14.50
CA LEU A 661 -13.19 -5.94 14.98
C LEU A 661 -14.13 -5.24 14.00
N LEU A 662 -13.82 -5.26 12.70
CA LEU A 662 -14.68 -4.74 11.64
C LEU A 662 -16.03 -5.47 11.62
N ALA A 663 -16.03 -6.81 11.67
CA ALA A 663 -17.25 -7.60 11.76
C ALA A 663 -18.13 -7.17 12.96
N ARG A 664 -17.55 -7.10 14.16
CA ARG A 664 -18.24 -6.62 15.38
C ARG A 664 -18.80 -5.20 15.24
N SER A 665 -18.11 -4.30 14.54
CA SER A 665 -18.60 -2.93 14.29
C SER A 665 -19.81 -2.91 13.35
N THR A 666 -19.78 -3.68 12.25
CA THR A 666 -20.88 -3.74 11.28
C THR A 666 -22.14 -4.38 11.85
N LEU A 667 -21.99 -5.33 12.78
CA LEU A 667 -23.12 -5.97 13.48
C LEU A 667 -23.74 -5.08 14.58
N ARG A 668 -23.03 -4.04 15.04
CA ARG A 668 -23.53 -3.07 16.03
C ARG A 668 -24.25 -1.88 15.41
N ALA A 669 -23.92 -1.51 14.18
CA ALA A 669 -24.50 -0.34 13.50
C ALA A 669 -25.97 -0.53 13.02
N ASP A 670 -26.49 -1.75 13.13
CA ASP A 670 -27.88 -2.12 12.82
C ASP A 670 -28.73 -2.35 14.12
N ARG A 671 -28.29 -1.79 15.26
CA ARG A 671 -29.03 -1.72 16.54
C ARG A 671 -29.16 -0.27 17.00
#